data_AF-A0A066YLN8-F1
#
_entry.id   AF-A0A066YLN8-F1
#
_cell.length_a   1.000
_cell.length_b   1.000
_cell.length_c   1.000
_cell.angle_alpha   90.00
_cell.angle_beta   90.00
_cell.angle_gamma   90.00
#
_symmetry.space_group_name_H-M   'P 1'
#
loop_
_entity.id
_entity.type
_entity.pdbx_description
1 polymer ?
#
loop_
_entity_poly.entity_id
_entity_poly.type
_entity_poly.pdbx_seq_one_letter_code
_entity_poly.pdbx_strand_id
1 'polypeptide(L)'
;MTDGQLRSTPAPGRRPGTLVLMGSGIRAIGQFTLESQEYLRWADRVFYCVSDPTTERWILDQQPDAVDLYTLYDNDKPRRITYVQMAESMLRPLREGLNVVGVFYGHPGVFVNPSHRAIAIARQEGHAAFMLPAVSALDCLFSDLGIDPSRPGCQIIEATDLLLRKRQLLTDSHVVLLQVGSVGDTGFRFAGFPNTHLGALVNYLQEAYGPDHEIVNYIAAQYAIADPVVQRVKLSELLEPENSRRVTGISTFYVPPVAERPMDLETAKALGLKVAVQPEPKGGKLRSGSALAGPFAPFDEPYTEFDERFVELLDRHQVPRDYRKSRSSRAFYEAIRDLSVDPAKIEQYKDDPDRVLLSRAPLRADERTALRTGHAGRIREGFHRTEDEVAAGFVLSLVTDVETAAEYTRLLVEASAAPAPAEAARTALEHWGYDTDVTAIGEAFTRLGAGRALWAGGYHLVVDGEPGRTLFVGGTRIELDGAELQGARLADGVLSWSEDAGNSSSGALEFALASAPQDGTAGAGYVGPYCHGRVWHGSARPAAENAFGKVGVFDPESVAARGAADPLSTWYGSYRTSLVGDGGRWVDGPVVTVRADEDDARGATVECDGKPVQRFGYADGVLGWTSAEPGWSGGVVFQMRPGPALIGRLWNSAADPRMMKIRAIGYTDAVPDPSALAELSPLLAWRAHAVCVALAGTAVELGRSLALAERSTAVDRARTALARTFRMPSTLARLAPTDLKFVPPFTDLDVVDVDIDAVDVDTIDVNAIEVDIDADFIDVTIPVDIVDAAVVEVEFIAAVDAGDKEQFREEEEG
;
A
#
# COMPACT_ATOMS: atom_id res chain seq x y z
N MET A 1 -57.83 22.64 -9.36
CA MET A 1 -57.20 23.95 -9.70
C MET A 1 -55.71 23.79 -9.49
N THR A 2 -54.98 23.82 -10.61
CA THR A 2 -53.55 24.04 -10.81
C THR A 2 -52.55 23.46 -9.80
N ASP A 3 -52.06 22.28 -10.18
CA ASP A 3 -50.70 21.80 -9.99
C ASP A 3 -49.70 22.89 -10.42
N GLY A 4 -48.91 23.42 -9.48
CA GLY A 4 -48.01 24.52 -9.77
C GLY A 4 -47.57 25.28 -8.52
N GLN A 5 -46.98 24.59 -7.54
CA GLN A 5 -46.27 25.25 -6.44
C GLN A 5 -44.87 24.66 -6.25
N LEU A 6 -43.90 25.48 -6.67
CA LEU A 6 -42.58 25.68 -6.06
C LEU A 6 -41.65 24.45 -6.03
N ARG A 7 -41.12 24.09 -7.20
CA ARG A 7 -39.71 23.70 -7.27
C ARG A 7 -38.90 24.99 -7.22
N SER A 8 -38.43 25.39 -6.04
CA SER A 8 -37.40 26.43 -5.96
C SER A 8 -36.10 25.81 -6.46
N THR A 9 -35.89 25.83 -7.77
CA THR A 9 -34.55 25.62 -8.33
C THR A 9 -33.61 26.68 -7.75
N PRO A 10 -32.33 26.34 -7.49
CA PRO A 10 -31.34 27.31 -7.06
C PRO A 10 -31.40 28.57 -7.94
N ALA A 11 -31.28 29.75 -7.33
CA ALA A 11 -31.30 31.00 -8.08
C ALA A 11 -30.28 30.95 -9.23
N PRO A 12 -30.62 31.42 -10.45
CA PRO A 12 -29.71 31.35 -11.59
C PRO A 12 -28.35 31.95 -11.23
N GLY A 13 -27.28 31.15 -11.32
CA GLY A 13 -25.90 31.58 -11.05
C GLY A 13 -25.28 31.14 -9.72
N ARG A 14 -26.01 30.45 -8.81
CA ARG A 14 -25.41 29.84 -7.60
C ARG A 14 -25.26 28.33 -7.77
N ARG A 15 -24.09 27.78 -7.39
CA ARG A 15 -23.86 26.33 -7.36
C ARG A 15 -24.75 25.68 -6.28
N PRO A 16 -25.34 24.50 -6.51
CA PRO A 16 -26.06 23.77 -5.47
C PRO A 16 -25.11 23.41 -4.32
N GLY A 17 -25.49 23.72 -3.08
CA GLY A 17 -24.75 23.27 -1.89
C GLY A 17 -24.98 21.79 -1.58
N THR A 18 -24.15 21.25 -0.68
CA THR A 18 -24.20 19.87 -0.21
C THR A 18 -24.53 19.83 1.29
N LEU A 19 -25.49 19.00 1.70
CA LEU A 19 -25.88 18.80 3.09
C LEU A 19 -25.52 17.38 3.57
N VAL A 20 -24.69 17.29 4.61
CA VAL A 20 -24.28 16.01 5.21
C VAL A 20 -24.74 15.94 6.66
N LEU A 21 -25.51 14.91 7.00
CA LEU A 21 -25.95 14.66 8.37
C LEU A 21 -25.11 13.54 8.96
N MET A 22 -24.44 13.78 10.07
CA MET A 22 -23.54 12.82 10.71
C MET A 22 -23.80 12.70 12.21
N GLY A 23 -23.30 11.61 12.78
CA GLY A 23 -23.44 11.30 14.19
C GLY A 23 -22.13 11.45 14.96
N SER A 24 -22.20 11.89 16.22
CA SER A 24 -21.04 11.88 17.11
C SER A 24 -20.85 10.56 17.86
N GLY A 25 -21.82 9.64 17.76
CA GLY A 25 -21.94 8.55 18.72
C GLY A 25 -22.51 9.03 20.06
N ILE A 26 -22.61 8.10 21.02
CA ILE A 26 -23.14 8.36 22.37
C ILE A 26 -22.02 8.66 23.37
N ARG A 27 -20.90 7.95 23.28
CA ARG A 27 -19.73 8.16 24.12
C ARG A 27 -18.85 9.24 23.50
N ALA A 28 -18.46 10.22 24.31
CA ALA A 28 -17.75 11.42 23.88
C ALA A 28 -16.52 11.10 23.02
N ILE A 29 -16.47 11.74 21.84
CA ILE A 29 -15.38 11.72 20.83
C ILE A 29 -15.07 10.34 20.22
N GLY A 30 -14.80 9.32 21.03
CA GLY A 30 -14.28 8.03 20.58
C GLY A 30 -15.22 7.18 19.73
N GLN A 31 -16.45 7.65 19.46
CA GLN A 31 -17.43 6.98 18.61
C GLN A 31 -17.74 7.73 17.29
N PHE A 32 -17.04 8.82 16.98
CA PHE A 32 -17.07 9.38 15.63
C PHE A 32 -16.47 8.38 14.64
N THR A 33 -17.11 8.21 13.48
CA THR A 33 -16.51 7.44 12.38
C THR A 33 -15.41 8.27 11.71
N LEU A 34 -14.42 7.61 11.10
CA LEU A 34 -13.33 8.29 10.38
C LEU A 34 -13.88 9.22 9.29
N GLU A 35 -14.84 8.73 8.50
CA GLU A 35 -15.52 9.50 7.46
C GLU A 35 -16.17 10.77 8.05
N SER A 36 -16.87 10.65 9.18
CA SER A 36 -17.52 11.80 9.83
C SER A 36 -16.53 12.89 10.24
N GLN A 37 -15.34 12.53 10.73
CA GLN A 37 -14.33 13.51 11.12
C GLN A 37 -13.81 14.31 9.92
N GLU A 38 -13.65 13.67 8.76
CA GLU A 38 -13.22 14.38 7.55
C GLU A 38 -14.31 15.29 6.98
N TYR A 39 -15.58 14.85 6.98
CA TYR A 39 -16.69 15.73 6.60
C TYR A 39 -16.83 16.93 7.53
N LEU A 40 -16.57 16.76 8.83
CA LEU A 40 -16.56 17.87 9.79
C LEU A 40 -15.52 18.92 9.43
N ARG A 41 -14.31 18.51 9.05
CA ARG A 41 -13.22 19.42 8.62
C ARG A 41 -13.47 20.06 7.26
N TRP A 42 -14.12 19.33 6.35
CA TRP A 42 -14.41 19.78 4.98
C TRP A 42 -15.53 20.83 4.88
N ALA A 43 -16.46 20.86 5.85
CA ALA A 43 -17.64 21.71 5.79
C ALA A 43 -17.32 23.22 5.84
N ASP A 44 -18.09 24.01 5.07
CA ASP A 44 -18.09 25.47 5.16
C ASP A 44 -18.85 25.95 6.42
N ARG A 45 -19.91 25.23 6.80
CA ARG A 45 -20.74 25.53 7.97
C ARG A 45 -21.16 24.27 8.71
N VAL A 46 -20.99 24.31 10.03
CA VAL A 46 -21.35 23.21 10.94
C VAL A 46 -22.44 23.67 11.88
N PHE A 47 -23.44 22.81 12.05
CA PHE A 47 -24.47 22.91 13.06
C PHE A 47 -24.43 21.65 13.91
N TYR A 48 -24.57 21.75 15.23
CA TYR A 48 -24.52 20.58 16.10
C TYR A 48 -25.61 20.58 17.17
N CYS A 49 -26.04 19.38 17.56
CA CYS A 49 -26.91 19.13 18.70
C CYS A 49 -26.39 17.88 19.41
N VAL A 50 -25.43 18.06 20.32
CA VAL A 50 -24.72 16.98 21.01
C VAL A 50 -25.10 16.88 22.48
N SER A 51 -24.78 15.76 23.13
CA SER A 51 -25.27 15.43 24.47
C SER A 51 -24.28 15.74 25.61
N ASP A 52 -23.05 16.14 25.30
CA ASP A 52 -21.99 16.35 26.28
C ASP A 52 -21.04 17.49 25.88
N PRO A 53 -20.48 18.22 26.87
CA PRO A 53 -19.63 19.38 26.61
C PRO A 53 -18.24 19.02 26.06
N THR A 54 -17.77 17.78 26.25
CA THR A 54 -16.48 17.33 25.72
C THR A 54 -16.54 17.21 24.20
N THR A 55 -17.61 16.61 23.67
CA THR A 55 -17.90 16.55 22.24
C THR A 55 -18.14 17.94 21.66
N GLU A 56 -18.89 18.81 22.34
CA GLU A 56 -19.10 20.20 21.92
C GLU A 56 -17.75 20.93 21.75
N ARG A 57 -16.89 20.87 22.77
CA ARG A 57 -15.59 21.53 22.70
C ARG A 57 -14.73 20.98 21.57
N TRP A 58 -14.72 19.65 21.38
CA TRP A 58 -13.98 19.03 20.30
C TRP A 58 -14.46 19.48 18.92
N ILE A 59 -15.79 19.60 18.71
CA ILE A 59 -16.34 20.16 17.47
C ILE A 59 -15.85 21.60 17.26
N LEU A 60 -15.88 22.44 18.30
CA LEU A 60 -15.42 23.83 18.23
C LEU A 60 -13.91 23.96 18.00
N ASP A 61 -13.10 23.01 18.46
CA ASP A 61 -11.67 22.97 18.16
C ASP A 61 -11.40 22.67 16.67
N GLN A 62 -12.27 21.91 16.00
CA GLN A 62 -12.17 21.64 14.56
C GLN A 62 -12.82 22.76 13.73
N GLN A 63 -13.93 23.32 14.20
CA GLN A 63 -14.79 24.27 13.50
C GLN A 63 -15.25 25.38 14.45
N PRO A 64 -14.44 26.45 14.64
CA PRO A 64 -14.69 27.49 15.64
C PRO A 64 -16.02 28.25 15.47
N ASP A 65 -16.53 28.34 14.25
CA ASP A 65 -17.79 29.01 13.91
C ASP A 65 -19.01 28.06 13.97
N ALA A 66 -18.86 26.83 14.48
CA ALA A 66 -19.95 25.87 14.54
C ALA A 66 -21.10 26.36 15.44
N VAL A 67 -22.33 26.13 15.00
CA VAL A 67 -23.54 26.68 15.64
C VAL A 67 -24.26 25.61 16.47
N ASP A 68 -24.43 25.88 17.76
CA ASP A 68 -25.22 25.04 18.66
C ASP A 68 -26.73 25.16 18.36
N LEU A 69 -27.31 24.09 17.85
CA LEU A 69 -28.74 23.94 17.62
C LEU A 69 -29.52 23.71 18.92
N TYR A 70 -28.88 23.28 20.00
CA TYR A 70 -29.52 23.05 21.29
C TYR A 70 -30.11 24.34 21.87
N THR A 71 -29.51 25.50 21.54
CA THR A 71 -30.05 26.85 21.83
C THR A 71 -31.47 27.10 21.30
N LEU A 72 -31.95 26.31 20.34
CA LEU A 72 -33.30 26.42 19.79
C LEU A 72 -34.36 25.70 20.63
N TYR A 73 -33.97 24.93 21.64
CA TYR A 73 -34.92 24.39 22.63
C TYR A 73 -35.37 25.45 23.61
N ASP A 74 -36.55 25.26 24.19
CA ASP A 74 -37.08 26.11 25.25
C ASP A 74 -38.08 25.32 26.10
N ASN A 75 -38.29 25.72 27.36
CA ASN A 75 -39.12 25.02 28.34
C ASN A 75 -40.61 24.99 27.95
N ASP A 76 -41.10 26.07 27.31
CA ASP A 76 -42.51 26.23 26.96
C ASP A 76 -42.78 26.00 25.46
N LYS A 77 -41.83 25.34 24.77
CA LYS A 77 -41.85 25.19 23.32
C LYS A 77 -42.01 23.72 22.91
N PRO A 78 -43.04 23.38 22.10
CA PRO A 78 -43.16 22.05 21.52
C PRO A 78 -41.94 21.70 20.66
N ARG A 79 -41.39 20.48 20.84
CA ARG A 79 -40.16 20.06 20.14
C ARG A 79 -40.27 20.12 18.62
N ARG A 80 -41.46 19.89 18.07
CA ARG A 80 -41.73 19.99 16.63
C ARG A 80 -41.39 21.37 16.06
N ILE A 81 -41.60 22.44 16.81
CA ILE A 81 -41.23 23.80 16.36
C ILE A 81 -39.71 23.92 16.31
N THR A 82 -39.01 23.46 17.35
CA THR A 82 -37.55 23.41 17.39
C THR A 82 -36.98 22.60 16.22
N TYR A 83 -37.54 21.44 15.91
CA TYR A 83 -37.06 20.62 14.79
C TYR A 83 -37.21 21.29 13.43
N VAL A 84 -38.29 22.06 13.22
CA VAL A 84 -38.46 22.86 12.00
C VAL A 84 -37.37 23.93 11.93
N GLN A 85 -37.08 24.60 13.05
CA GLN A 85 -36.07 25.65 13.09
C GLN A 85 -34.65 25.10 12.93
N MET A 86 -34.31 23.97 13.56
CA MET A 86 -33.03 23.30 13.36
C MET A 86 -32.80 22.95 11.89
N ALA A 87 -33.79 22.34 11.24
CA ALA A 87 -33.71 22.02 9.81
C ALA A 87 -33.53 23.30 8.97
N GLU A 88 -34.31 24.34 9.22
CA GLU A 88 -34.23 25.60 8.47
C GLU A 88 -32.90 26.34 8.70
N SER A 89 -32.33 26.27 9.90
CA SER A 89 -31.01 26.84 10.21
C SER A 89 -29.92 26.23 9.33
N MET A 90 -29.97 24.92 9.07
CA MET A 90 -29.04 24.24 8.14
C MET A 90 -29.34 24.54 6.67
N LEU A 91 -30.63 24.62 6.30
CA LEU A 91 -31.05 24.83 4.90
C LEU A 91 -30.74 26.24 4.37
N ARG A 92 -30.69 27.26 5.24
CA ARG A 92 -30.35 28.63 4.84
C ARG A 92 -28.97 28.76 4.20
N PRO A 93 -27.86 28.40 4.87
CA PRO A 93 -26.54 28.41 4.25
C PRO A 93 -26.42 27.41 3.08
N LEU A 94 -27.14 26.29 3.12
CA LEU A 94 -27.16 25.34 2.01
C LEU A 94 -27.67 25.99 0.70
N ARG A 95 -28.74 26.77 0.78
CA ARG A 95 -29.31 27.52 -0.35
C ARG A 95 -28.39 28.64 -0.87
N GLU A 96 -27.37 29.01 -0.10
CA GLU A 96 -26.31 29.91 -0.54
C GLU A 96 -25.21 29.19 -1.35
N GLY A 97 -25.27 27.86 -1.44
CA GLY A 97 -24.33 27.03 -2.17
C GLY A 97 -23.23 26.44 -1.29
N LEU A 98 -23.36 26.52 0.03
CA LEU A 98 -22.34 26.06 0.98
C LEU A 98 -22.44 24.55 1.25
N ASN A 99 -21.31 23.98 1.63
CA ASN A 99 -21.18 22.64 2.19
C ASN A 99 -21.53 22.68 3.68
N VAL A 100 -22.70 22.15 4.02
CA VAL A 100 -23.27 22.19 5.36
C VAL A 100 -23.21 20.82 6.02
N VAL A 101 -22.68 20.78 7.24
CA VAL A 101 -22.70 19.59 8.09
C VAL A 101 -23.61 19.80 9.29
N GLY A 102 -24.49 18.83 9.54
CA GLY A 102 -25.30 18.74 10.76
C GLY A 102 -24.87 17.56 11.61
N VAL A 103 -24.45 17.81 12.85
CA VAL A 103 -24.00 16.80 13.81
C VAL A 103 -25.06 16.56 14.87
N PHE A 104 -25.49 15.32 15.05
CA PHE A 104 -26.40 14.93 16.13
C PHE A 104 -25.76 13.85 16.99
N TYR A 105 -26.02 13.83 18.31
CA TYR A 105 -25.55 12.72 19.13
C TYR A 105 -26.17 11.38 18.71
N GLY A 106 -25.41 10.30 18.91
CA GLY A 106 -25.78 8.96 18.46
C GLY A 106 -25.75 8.84 16.93
N HIS A 107 -26.72 8.10 16.38
CA HIS A 107 -26.92 7.98 14.94
C HIS A 107 -27.94 9.04 14.46
N PRO A 108 -27.61 9.88 13.46
CA PRO A 108 -28.42 11.03 13.08
C PRO A 108 -29.78 10.65 12.45
N GLY A 109 -29.96 9.41 12.04
CA GLY A 109 -31.22 8.85 11.56
C GLY A 109 -32.06 8.03 12.57
N VAL A 110 -31.56 7.76 13.78
CA VAL A 110 -32.20 6.89 14.77
C VAL A 110 -32.85 7.78 15.83
N PHE A 111 -34.18 7.89 15.81
CA PHE A 111 -34.98 8.72 16.74
C PHE A 111 -34.71 10.25 16.66
N VAL A 112 -34.31 10.75 15.50
CA VAL A 112 -34.03 12.18 15.26
C VAL A 112 -34.91 12.72 14.13
N ASN A 113 -35.76 13.72 14.41
CA ASN A 113 -36.62 14.34 13.41
C ASN A 113 -35.94 15.38 12.48
N PRO A 114 -35.17 16.36 13.00
CA PRO A 114 -34.70 17.48 12.18
C PRO A 114 -33.75 17.07 11.04
N SER A 115 -32.96 15.99 11.24
CA SER A 115 -32.04 15.45 10.23
C SER A 115 -32.77 14.94 8.98
N HIS A 116 -33.74 14.04 9.15
CA HIS A 116 -34.58 13.52 8.06
C HIS A 116 -35.33 14.65 7.34
N ARG A 117 -35.86 15.61 8.10
CA ARG A 117 -36.55 16.78 7.56
C ARG A 117 -35.63 17.61 6.65
N ALA A 118 -34.42 17.92 7.12
CA ALA A 118 -33.47 18.73 6.36
C ALA A 118 -33.05 18.04 5.04
N ILE A 119 -32.75 16.75 5.08
CA ILE A 119 -32.40 15.97 3.87
C ILE A 119 -33.55 15.97 2.87
N ALA A 120 -34.79 15.72 3.33
CA ALA A 120 -35.95 15.67 2.44
C ALA A 120 -36.17 16.99 1.71
N ILE A 121 -36.06 18.12 2.41
CA ILE A 121 -36.21 19.46 1.83
C ILE A 121 -35.05 19.77 0.89
N ALA A 122 -33.80 19.54 1.31
CA ALA A 122 -32.61 19.77 0.49
C ALA A 122 -32.69 19.05 -0.86
N ARG A 123 -33.05 17.76 -0.85
CA ARG A 123 -33.23 16.96 -2.08
C ARG A 123 -34.36 17.50 -2.96
N GLN A 124 -35.48 17.91 -2.36
CA GLN A 124 -36.60 18.49 -3.09
C GLN A 124 -36.23 19.81 -3.79
N GLU A 125 -35.31 20.59 -3.19
CA GLU A 125 -34.78 21.85 -3.73
C GLU A 125 -33.62 21.65 -4.72
N GLY A 126 -33.18 20.40 -4.96
CA GLY A 126 -32.13 20.08 -5.92
C GLY A 126 -30.70 20.15 -5.36
N HIS A 127 -30.54 20.17 -4.04
CA HIS A 127 -29.24 20.06 -3.36
C HIS A 127 -28.82 18.61 -3.18
N ALA A 128 -27.50 18.36 -3.19
CA ALA A 128 -26.97 17.08 -2.75
C ALA A 128 -27.20 16.95 -1.25
N ALA A 129 -27.80 15.84 -0.79
CA ALA A 129 -27.96 15.60 0.64
C ALA A 129 -27.95 14.12 0.98
N PHE A 130 -27.20 13.76 2.01
CA PHE A 130 -27.07 12.38 2.48
C PHE A 130 -26.78 12.33 3.99
N MET A 131 -26.87 11.12 4.53
CA MET A 131 -26.68 10.84 5.95
C MET A 131 -25.58 9.80 6.08
N LEU A 132 -24.62 10.06 6.97
CA LEU A 132 -23.60 9.10 7.36
C LEU A 132 -24.09 8.28 8.56
N PRO A 133 -23.91 6.95 8.54
CA PRO A 133 -24.24 6.10 9.69
C PRO A 133 -23.26 6.36 10.85
N ALA A 134 -23.73 6.16 12.07
CA ALA A 134 -22.93 6.30 13.29
C ALA A 134 -23.43 5.38 14.41
N VAL A 135 -22.68 5.28 15.51
CA VAL A 135 -23.05 4.47 16.68
C VAL A 135 -24.25 5.08 17.39
N SER A 136 -25.31 4.31 17.59
CA SER A 136 -26.52 4.70 18.32
C SER A 136 -26.55 4.17 19.76
N ALA A 137 -27.52 4.60 20.56
CA ALA A 137 -27.75 4.03 21.89
C ALA A 137 -28.14 2.53 21.84
N LEU A 138 -28.68 2.06 20.72
CA LEU A 138 -28.99 0.64 20.50
C LEU A 138 -27.70 -0.18 20.39
N ASP A 139 -26.73 0.32 19.63
CA ASP A 139 -25.44 -0.35 19.43
C ASP A 139 -24.66 -0.44 20.75
N CYS A 140 -24.71 0.64 21.55
CA CYS A 140 -24.17 0.63 22.92
C CYS A 140 -24.89 -0.39 23.81
N LEU A 141 -26.23 -0.45 23.76
CA LEU A 141 -27.03 -1.41 24.53
C LEU A 141 -26.68 -2.86 24.19
N PHE A 142 -26.59 -3.19 22.89
CA PHE A 142 -26.21 -4.53 22.44
C PHE A 142 -24.82 -4.92 22.95
N SER A 143 -23.87 -3.98 22.87
CA SER A 143 -22.50 -4.18 23.33
C SER A 143 -22.41 -4.36 24.86
N ASP A 144 -23.04 -3.46 25.62
CA ASP A 144 -22.92 -3.42 27.08
C ASP A 144 -23.73 -4.53 27.77
N LEU A 145 -24.86 -4.94 27.19
CA LEU A 145 -25.67 -6.03 27.73
C LEU A 145 -25.24 -7.41 27.20
N GLY A 146 -24.31 -7.46 26.24
CA GLY A 146 -23.86 -8.69 25.60
C GLY A 146 -24.98 -9.39 24.85
N ILE A 147 -25.89 -8.63 24.22
CA ILE A 147 -27.02 -9.18 23.48
C ILE A 147 -26.86 -9.05 21.97
N ASP A 148 -27.34 -10.04 21.22
CA ASP A 148 -27.33 -10.06 19.75
C ASP A 148 -28.76 -9.94 19.20
N PRO A 149 -29.07 -8.91 18.39
CA PRO A 149 -30.41 -8.73 17.87
C PRO A 149 -30.86 -9.84 16.90
N SER A 150 -29.96 -10.67 16.39
CA SER A 150 -30.28 -11.79 15.50
C SER A 150 -30.95 -12.96 16.22
N ARG A 151 -30.71 -13.13 17.53
CA ARG A 151 -31.25 -14.26 18.30
C ARG A 151 -31.80 -13.80 19.66
N PRO A 152 -33.09 -14.02 19.96
CA PRO A 152 -34.12 -14.65 19.12
C PRO A 152 -34.83 -13.65 18.16
N GLY A 153 -34.22 -12.51 17.87
CA GLY A 153 -34.83 -11.38 17.17
C GLY A 153 -34.96 -10.16 18.07
N CYS A 154 -35.20 -8.98 17.50
CA CYS A 154 -35.29 -7.73 18.25
C CYS A 154 -36.37 -6.80 17.70
N GLN A 155 -37.21 -6.27 18.60
CA GLN A 155 -38.22 -5.27 18.32
C GLN A 155 -37.82 -3.93 18.96
N ILE A 156 -37.70 -2.88 18.15
CA ILE A 156 -37.28 -1.55 18.60
C ILE A 156 -38.44 -0.57 18.44
N ILE A 157 -38.88 0.08 19.52
CA ILE A 157 -40.10 0.89 19.54
C ILE A 157 -39.91 2.18 20.36
N GLU A 158 -40.60 3.26 19.99
CA GLU A 158 -40.75 4.46 20.82
C GLU A 158 -41.87 4.28 21.85
N ALA A 159 -41.60 4.59 23.12
CA ALA A 159 -42.50 4.27 24.23
C ALA A 159 -43.90 4.89 24.12
N THR A 160 -44.01 6.13 23.64
CA THR A 160 -45.31 6.79 23.47
C THR A 160 -46.09 6.19 22.31
N ASP A 161 -45.42 5.93 21.18
CA ASP A 161 -45.99 5.32 19.98
C ASP A 161 -46.49 3.89 20.23
N LEU A 162 -45.78 3.12 21.08
CA LEU A 162 -46.22 1.81 21.59
C LEU A 162 -47.62 1.91 22.18
N LEU A 163 -47.82 2.85 23.11
CA LEU A 163 -49.08 3.03 23.82
C LEU A 163 -50.18 3.59 22.91
N LEU A 164 -49.88 4.61 22.12
CA LEU A 164 -50.87 5.26 21.26
C LEU A 164 -51.38 4.34 20.15
N ARG A 165 -50.52 3.47 19.60
CA ARG A 165 -50.88 2.54 18.52
C ARG A 165 -51.18 1.13 19.01
N LYS A 166 -51.04 0.87 20.31
CA LYS A 166 -51.20 -0.46 20.92
C LYS A 166 -50.39 -1.53 20.16
N ARG A 167 -49.11 -1.23 19.92
CA ARG A 167 -48.26 -2.15 19.14
C ARG A 167 -48.09 -3.47 19.90
N GLN A 168 -48.29 -4.58 19.22
CA GLN A 168 -48.09 -5.90 19.81
C GLN A 168 -46.60 -6.10 20.16
N LEU A 169 -46.34 -6.54 21.39
CA LEU A 169 -45.00 -6.88 21.85
C LEU A 169 -44.71 -8.35 21.54
N LEU A 170 -43.51 -8.60 21.02
CA LEU A 170 -43.02 -9.95 20.77
C LEU A 170 -42.32 -10.45 22.04
N THR A 171 -43.06 -11.15 22.90
CA THR A 171 -42.57 -11.64 24.20
C THR A 171 -41.53 -12.77 24.07
N ASP A 172 -41.34 -13.29 22.87
CA ASP A 172 -40.35 -14.31 22.50
C ASP A 172 -39.14 -13.73 21.77
N SER A 173 -39.00 -12.40 21.74
CA SER A 173 -37.88 -11.65 21.17
C SER A 173 -37.37 -10.60 22.16
N HIS A 174 -36.18 -10.04 21.88
CA HIS A 174 -35.72 -8.84 22.57
C HIS A 174 -36.66 -7.68 22.27
N VAL A 175 -37.04 -6.89 23.27
CA VAL A 175 -37.77 -5.63 23.07
C VAL A 175 -36.96 -4.48 23.64
N VAL A 176 -36.69 -3.46 22.82
CA VAL A 176 -36.00 -2.24 23.21
C VAL A 176 -36.93 -1.04 23.05
N LEU A 177 -37.16 -0.33 24.15
CA LEU A 177 -38.05 0.83 24.21
C LEU A 177 -37.26 2.10 24.47
N LEU A 178 -37.31 3.02 23.53
CA LEU A 178 -36.64 4.31 23.64
C LEU A 178 -37.61 5.39 24.15
N GLN A 179 -37.03 6.46 24.70
CA GLN A 179 -37.74 7.64 25.21
C GLN A 179 -38.69 7.33 26.40
N VAL A 180 -38.37 6.31 27.19
CA VAL A 180 -39.13 5.89 28.38
C VAL A 180 -39.11 6.93 29.51
N GLY A 181 -38.18 7.89 29.47
CA GLY A 181 -38.10 9.02 30.40
C GLY A 181 -39.08 10.17 30.12
N SER A 182 -39.79 10.14 29.00
CA SER A 182 -40.64 11.25 28.56
C SER A 182 -41.93 10.77 27.89
N VAL A 183 -42.53 9.69 28.42
CA VAL A 183 -43.74 9.08 27.84
C VAL A 183 -44.86 10.11 27.73
N GLY A 184 -45.42 10.29 26.54
CA GLY A 184 -46.51 11.24 26.29
C GLY A 184 -46.12 12.72 26.29
N ASP A 185 -44.85 13.06 26.55
CA ASP A 185 -44.38 14.44 26.59
C ASP A 185 -43.99 14.91 25.17
N THR A 186 -44.52 16.05 24.74
CA THR A 186 -44.27 16.66 23.43
C THR A 186 -43.37 17.91 23.48
N GLY A 187 -43.05 18.37 24.70
CA GLY A 187 -42.26 19.57 24.98
C GLY A 187 -40.80 19.26 25.29
N PHE A 188 -40.06 20.24 25.78
CA PHE A 188 -38.68 20.08 26.24
C PHE A 188 -38.52 20.81 27.57
N ARG A 189 -37.64 20.32 28.45
CA ARG A 189 -37.33 20.98 29.73
C ARG A 189 -35.86 20.82 30.06
N PHE A 190 -35.17 21.93 30.30
CA PHE A 190 -33.75 21.90 30.68
C PHE A 190 -33.50 21.19 32.02
N ALA A 191 -34.46 21.27 32.95
CA ALA A 191 -34.38 20.61 34.26
C ALA A 191 -34.73 19.10 34.21
N GLY A 192 -34.98 18.54 33.04
CA GLY A 192 -35.44 17.16 32.86
C GLY A 192 -36.96 17.00 32.86
N PHE A 193 -37.41 15.78 32.58
CA PHE A 193 -38.83 15.45 32.39
C PHE A 193 -39.44 14.88 33.69
N PRO A 194 -40.67 15.28 34.06
CA PRO A 194 -41.33 14.75 35.24
C PRO A 194 -41.84 13.30 35.07
N ASN A 195 -41.88 12.81 33.82
CA ASN A 195 -42.29 11.46 33.42
C ASN A 195 -43.62 10.97 34.05
N THR A 196 -44.63 11.84 34.10
CA THR A 196 -45.91 11.60 34.79
C THR A 196 -46.72 10.43 34.24
N HIS A 197 -46.41 9.97 33.02
CA HIS A 197 -47.12 8.89 32.35
C HIS A 197 -46.36 7.55 32.33
N LEU A 198 -45.24 7.44 33.06
CA LEU A 198 -44.49 6.18 33.17
C LEU A 198 -45.40 5.02 33.62
N GLY A 199 -46.34 5.25 34.54
CA GLY A 199 -47.29 4.23 34.99
C GLY A 199 -48.14 3.61 33.88
N ALA A 200 -48.48 4.37 32.84
CA ALA A 200 -49.20 3.82 31.69
C ALA A 200 -48.34 2.84 30.87
N LEU A 201 -47.05 3.14 30.73
CA LEU A 201 -46.09 2.22 30.11
C LEU A 201 -45.92 0.95 30.95
N VAL A 202 -45.72 1.10 32.27
CA VAL A 202 -45.55 -0.04 33.17
C VAL A 202 -46.75 -0.97 33.14
N ASN A 203 -47.97 -0.42 33.20
CA ASN A 203 -49.19 -1.22 33.12
C ASN A 203 -49.26 -2.02 31.80
N TYR A 204 -48.94 -1.39 30.66
CA TYR A 204 -48.92 -2.07 29.37
C TYR A 204 -47.89 -3.22 29.33
N LEU A 205 -46.72 -3.02 29.92
CA LEU A 205 -45.69 -4.07 30.00
C LEU A 205 -46.09 -5.19 30.95
N GLN A 206 -46.72 -4.88 32.09
CA GLN A 206 -47.22 -5.90 33.02
C GLN A 206 -48.34 -6.75 32.42
N GLU A 207 -49.20 -6.18 31.57
CA GLU A 207 -50.20 -6.95 30.82
C GLU A 207 -49.56 -7.95 29.86
N ALA A 208 -48.42 -7.61 29.25
CA ALA A 208 -47.73 -8.46 28.28
C ALA A 208 -46.77 -9.49 28.93
N TYR A 209 -46.05 -9.12 29.99
CA TYR A 209 -44.97 -9.90 30.57
C TYR A 209 -45.24 -10.41 32.00
N GLY A 210 -46.26 -9.87 32.68
CA GLY A 210 -46.51 -10.12 34.09
C GLY A 210 -45.72 -9.20 35.03
N PRO A 211 -46.17 -9.04 36.29
CA PRO A 211 -45.60 -8.07 37.24
C PRO A 211 -44.19 -8.42 37.71
N ASP A 212 -43.83 -9.70 37.77
CA ASP A 212 -42.53 -10.16 38.26
C ASP A 212 -41.44 -10.23 37.18
N HIS A 213 -41.77 -9.91 35.91
CA HIS A 213 -40.78 -9.92 34.84
C HIS A 213 -39.74 -8.82 35.06
N GLU A 214 -38.47 -9.18 34.96
CA GLU A 214 -37.35 -8.26 35.13
C GLU A 214 -37.04 -7.55 33.81
N ILE A 215 -36.85 -6.24 33.88
CA ILE A 215 -36.38 -5.40 32.77
C ILE A 215 -35.08 -4.71 33.14
N VAL A 216 -34.40 -4.15 32.15
CA VAL A 216 -33.21 -3.33 32.33
C VAL A 216 -33.52 -1.88 31.97
N ASN A 217 -33.39 -0.96 32.93
CA ASN A 217 -33.23 0.46 32.68
C ASN A 217 -31.76 0.72 32.33
N TYR A 218 -31.50 1.00 31.06
CA TYR A 218 -30.18 1.16 30.49
C TYR A 218 -29.87 2.61 30.14
N ILE A 219 -28.65 3.06 30.49
CA ILE A 219 -28.06 4.32 30.03
C ILE A 219 -26.61 4.04 29.65
N ALA A 220 -26.26 4.30 28.38
CA ALA A 220 -24.89 4.15 27.90
C ALA A 220 -23.92 5.11 28.60
N ALA A 221 -22.66 4.71 28.74
CA ALA A 221 -21.62 5.57 29.26
C ALA A 221 -21.32 6.75 28.30
N GLN A 222 -21.54 7.98 28.78
CA GLN A 222 -21.21 9.19 28.01
C GLN A 222 -19.71 9.48 27.97
N TYR A 223 -18.94 8.97 28.94
CA TYR A 223 -17.50 9.16 29.04
C TYR A 223 -16.79 7.81 29.09
N ALA A 224 -15.60 7.72 28.49
CA ALA A 224 -14.85 6.45 28.40
C ALA A 224 -14.36 5.88 29.74
N ILE A 225 -14.34 6.71 30.79
CA ILE A 225 -13.96 6.32 32.16
C ILE A 225 -15.17 5.97 33.03
N ALA A 226 -16.39 6.10 32.51
CA ALA A 226 -17.61 5.82 33.24
C ALA A 226 -18.19 4.47 32.80
N ASP A 227 -18.82 3.78 33.74
CA ASP A 227 -19.60 2.57 33.45
C ASP A 227 -21.00 2.94 32.93
N PRO A 228 -21.59 2.09 32.06
CA PRO A 228 -23.00 2.22 31.72
C PRO A 228 -23.88 1.93 32.94
N VAL A 229 -25.06 2.57 32.99
CA VAL A 229 -26.10 2.19 33.96
C VAL A 229 -26.82 0.96 33.43
N VAL A 230 -26.72 -0.14 34.17
CA VAL A 230 -27.45 -1.38 33.90
C VAL A 230 -28.29 -1.72 35.13
N GLN A 231 -29.46 -1.10 35.24
CA GLN A 231 -30.36 -1.31 36.37
C GLN A 231 -31.40 -2.37 36.04
N ARG A 232 -31.26 -3.55 36.63
CA ARG A 232 -32.26 -4.62 36.63
C ARG A 232 -33.34 -4.34 37.67
N VAL A 233 -34.61 -4.44 37.27
CA VAL A 233 -35.76 -4.16 38.14
C VAL A 233 -36.99 -4.92 37.67
N LYS A 234 -37.80 -5.41 38.59
CA LYS A 234 -39.10 -6.01 38.25
C LYS A 234 -40.09 -4.95 37.82
N LEU A 235 -40.98 -5.29 36.89
CA LEU A 235 -42.04 -4.38 36.47
C LEU A 235 -42.94 -3.91 37.64
N SER A 236 -43.15 -4.74 38.66
CA SER A 236 -43.91 -4.40 39.87
C SER A 236 -43.24 -3.34 40.75
N GLU A 237 -41.90 -3.29 40.73
CA GLU A 237 -41.07 -2.43 41.58
C GLU A 237 -40.69 -1.12 40.86
N LEU A 238 -40.88 -1.04 39.54
CA LEU A 238 -40.41 0.06 38.71
C LEU A 238 -41.02 1.43 39.08
N LEU A 239 -42.26 1.44 39.57
CA LEU A 239 -42.96 2.66 40.00
C LEU A 239 -42.62 3.09 41.43
N GLU A 240 -41.83 2.31 42.16
CA GLU A 240 -41.33 2.73 43.46
C GLU A 240 -40.42 3.97 43.29
N PRO A 241 -40.50 4.97 44.20
CA PRO A 241 -39.80 6.24 44.02
C PRO A 241 -38.29 6.13 43.77
N GLU A 242 -37.61 5.15 44.37
CA GLU A 242 -36.17 4.94 44.20
C GLU A 242 -35.80 4.41 42.80
N ASN A 243 -36.71 3.66 42.16
CA ASN A 243 -36.53 3.12 40.82
C ASN A 243 -37.01 4.11 39.75
N SER A 244 -38.20 4.68 39.92
CA SER A 244 -38.80 5.58 38.93
C SER A 244 -37.99 6.86 38.71
N ARG A 245 -37.32 7.38 39.76
CA ARG A 245 -36.42 8.55 39.67
C ARG A 245 -35.17 8.30 38.83
N ARG A 246 -34.78 7.03 38.63
CA ARG A 246 -33.63 6.65 37.78
C ARG A 246 -34.00 6.53 36.31
N VAL A 247 -35.28 6.62 35.97
CA VAL A 247 -35.74 6.66 34.57
C VAL A 247 -35.69 8.11 34.08
N THR A 248 -34.66 8.43 33.32
CA THR A 248 -34.34 9.80 32.88
C THR A 248 -34.58 9.98 31.37
N GLY A 249 -34.43 11.20 30.86
CA GLY A 249 -34.61 11.51 29.43
C GLY A 249 -33.67 10.74 28.48
N ILE A 250 -32.58 10.15 28.99
CA ILE A 250 -31.63 9.33 28.23
C ILE A 250 -31.74 7.83 28.55
N SER A 251 -32.74 7.42 29.34
CA SER A 251 -33.03 6.02 29.63
C SER A 251 -33.61 5.30 28.41
N THR A 252 -33.18 4.05 28.24
CA THR A 252 -33.73 3.07 27.31
C THR A 252 -34.10 1.82 28.10
N PHE A 253 -35.29 1.26 27.89
CA PHE A 253 -35.63 -0.05 28.48
C PHE A 253 -35.25 -1.18 27.54
N TYR A 254 -34.57 -2.18 28.07
CA TYR A 254 -34.47 -3.49 27.47
C TYR A 254 -35.36 -4.46 28.24
N VAL A 255 -36.26 -5.14 27.52
CA VAL A 255 -37.16 -6.15 28.05
C VAL A 255 -36.73 -7.49 27.43
N PRO A 256 -36.15 -8.41 28.23
CA PRO A 256 -35.70 -9.71 27.73
C PRO A 256 -36.88 -10.60 27.35
N PRO A 257 -36.68 -11.58 26.45
CA PRO A 257 -37.71 -12.55 26.08
C PRO A 257 -38.14 -13.40 27.29
N VAL A 258 -39.42 -13.76 27.32
CA VAL A 258 -40.00 -14.68 28.32
C VAL A 258 -39.56 -16.12 28.05
N ALA A 259 -39.56 -16.53 26.78
CA ALA A 259 -39.14 -17.84 26.32
C ALA A 259 -38.75 -17.79 24.83
N GLU A 260 -37.87 -18.69 24.39
CA GLU A 260 -37.57 -18.85 22.96
C GLU A 260 -38.77 -19.46 22.22
N ARG A 261 -39.09 -18.93 21.04
CA ARG A 261 -40.15 -19.51 20.18
C ARG A 261 -39.70 -20.88 19.67
N PRO A 262 -40.53 -21.94 19.82
CA PRO A 262 -40.20 -23.26 19.28
C PRO A 262 -40.01 -23.24 17.76
N MET A 263 -39.06 -24.04 17.29
CA MET A 263 -38.82 -24.23 15.86
C MET A 263 -40.00 -24.92 15.18
N ASP A 264 -40.40 -24.45 14.00
CA ASP A 264 -41.35 -25.16 13.14
C ASP A 264 -40.65 -26.31 12.40
N LEU A 265 -40.93 -27.54 12.85
CA LEU A 265 -40.29 -28.75 12.35
C LEU A 265 -40.65 -29.08 10.90
N GLU A 266 -41.86 -28.74 10.45
CA GLU A 266 -42.26 -28.98 9.05
C GLU A 266 -41.50 -28.04 8.11
N THR A 267 -41.35 -26.77 8.50
CA THR A 267 -40.52 -25.82 7.77
C THR A 267 -39.05 -26.23 7.76
N ALA A 268 -38.49 -26.65 8.91
CA ALA A 268 -37.10 -27.11 8.98
C ALA A 268 -36.85 -28.30 8.04
N LYS A 269 -37.78 -29.26 8.01
CA LYS A 269 -37.74 -30.41 7.08
C LYS A 269 -37.84 -29.96 5.62
N ALA A 270 -38.71 -29.01 5.30
CA ALA A 270 -38.83 -28.46 3.94
C ALA A 270 -37.56 -27.75 3.46
N LEU A 271 -36.80 -27.14 4.39
CA LEU A 271 -35.48 -26.54 4.13
C LEU A 271 -34.34 -27.57 4.05
N GLY A 272 -34.62 -28.87 4.24
CA GLY A 272 -33.62 -29.93 4.26
C GLY A 272 -32.73 -29.92 5.50
N LEU A 273 -33.12 -29.19 6.55
CA LEU A 273 -32.36 -29.13 7.80
C LEU A 273 -32.60 -30.41 8.61
N LYS A 274 -31.52 -31.09 8.98
CA LYS A 274 -31.57 -32.15 9.98
C LYS A 274 -31.66 -31.49 11.35
N VAL A 275 -32.88 -31.40 11.89
CA VAL A 275 -33.07 -30.98 13.29
C VAL A 275 -32.55 -32.11 14.16
N ALA A 276 -31.26 -32.09 14.46
CA ALA A 276 -30.74 -32.84 15.59
C ALA A 276 -31.41 -32.23 16.83
N VAL A 277 -32.19 -33.02 17.55
CA VAL A 277 -32.41 -32.74 18.97
C VAL A 277 -31.01 -32.78 19.56
N GLN A 278 -30.38 -31.62 19.74
CA GLN A 278 -29.14 -31.60 20.50
C GLN A 278 -29.52 -32.19 21.86
N PRO A 279 -28.89 -33.30 22.28
CA PRO A 279 -29.05 -33.71 23.67
C PRO A 279 -28.65 -32.49 24.51
N GLU A 280 -29.44 -32.15 25.54
CA GLU A 280 -29.01 -31.14 26.50
C GLU A 280 -27.53 -31.40 26.81
N PRO A 281 -26.66 -30.38 26.68
CA PRO A 281 -25.23 -30.59 26.87
C PRO A 281 -25.05 -31.31 28.21
N LYS A 282 -24.53 -32.53 28.17
CA LYS A 282 -24.30 -33.33 29.39
C LYS A 282 -23.25 -32.60 30.21
N GLY A 283 -23.68 -31.76 31.15
CA GLY A 283 -22.80 -31.03 32.06
C GLY A 283 -23.11 -29.53 32.22
N GLY A 284 -23.79 -28.88 31.26
CA GLY A 284 -24.02 -27.44 31.31
C GLY A 284 -25.41 -27.08 31.82
N LYS A 285 -25.57 -26.74 33.10
CA LYS A 285 -26.76 -25.98 33.51
C LYS A 285 -26.64 -24.58 32.88
N LEU A 286 -27.74 -24.06 32.32
CA LEU A 286 -27.82 -22.62 32.04
C LEU A 286 -27.51 -21.90 33.35
N ARG A 287 -26.62 -20.91 33.31
CA ARG A 287 -26.38 -20.06 34.48
C ARG A 287 -27.72 -19.46 34.93
N SER A 288 -28.06 -19.68 36.20
CA SER A 288 -29.27 -19.13 36.82
C SER A 288 -29.33 -17.61 36.60
N GLY A 289 -30.37 -17.12 35.94
CA GLY A 289 -30.57 -15.69 35.65
C GLY A 289 -29.91 -15.18 34.36
N SER A 290 -29.30 -16.05 33.53
CA SER A 290 -28.87 -15.63 32.19
C SER A 290 -30.07 -15.61 31.24
N ALA A 291 -30.45 -14.43 30.77
CA ALA A 291 -31.33 -14.32 29.61
C ALA A 291 -30.70 -15.06 28.41
N LEU A 292 -31.54 -15.51 27.46
CA LEU A 292 -31.16 -15.94 26.11
C LEU A 292 -30.54 -14.75 25.36
N ALA A 293 -29.37 -14.30 25.81
CA ALA A 293 -28.84 -12.97 25.58
C ALA A 293 -28.10 -12.89 24.24
N GLY A 294 -27.30 -13.90 23.88
CA GLY A 294 -26.50 -13.88 22.65
C GLY A 294 -26.40 -15.25 21.96
N PRO A 295 -25.61 -15.36 20.87
CA PRO A 295 -25.44 -16.61 20.12
C PRO A 295 -24.76 -17.71 20.94
N PHE A 296 -24.05 -17.33 22.02
CA PHE A 296 -23.46 -18.23 22.99
C PHE A 296 -24.37 -18.35 24.21
N ALA A 297 -24.89 -19.55 24.46
CA ALA A 297 -25.53 -19.86 25.72
C ALA A 297 -24.45 -19.88 26.82
N PRO A 298 -24.61 -19.12 27.92
CA PRO A 298 -23.63 -19.07 28.98
C PRO A 298 -23.76 -20.34 29.84
N PHE A 299 -23.23 -21.44 29.32
CA PHE A 299 -23.02 -22.66 30.08
C PHE A 299 -21.94 -22.45 31.14
N ASP A 300 -21.95 -23.28 32.19
CA ASP A 300 -20.93 -23.22 33.24
C ASP A 300 -19.52 -23.57 32.74
N GLU A 301 -19.42 -24.33 31.64
CA GLU A 301 -18.17 -24.67 30.95
C GLU A 301 -18.04 -23.87 29.64
N PRO A 302 -16.86 -23.27 29.35
CA PRO A 302 -16.66 -22.41 28.18
C PRO A 302 -16.51 -23.18 26.85
N TYR A 303 -16.18 -24.47 26.91
CA TYR A 303 -16.02 -25.34 25.75
C TYR A 303 -16.80 -26.64 25.97
N THR A 304 -17.51 -27.09 24.94
CA THR A 304 -18.09 -28.44 24.89
C THR A 304 -17.09 -29.43 24.28
N GLU A 305 -17.29 -30.74 24.49
CA GLU A 305 -16.52 -31.79 23.78
C GLU A 305 -16.54 -31.60 22.24
N PHE A 306 -17.63 -31.05 21.71
CA PHE A 306 -17.73 -30.72 20.29
C PHE A 306 -16.75 -29.60 19.93
N ASP A 307 -16.69 -28.53 20.74
CA ASP A 307 -15.78 -27.40 20.49
C ASP A 307 -14.32 -27.83 20.58
N GLU A 308 -13.95 -28.59 21.62
CA GLU A 308 -12.59 -29.09 21.82
C GLU A 308 -12.07 -29.88 20.61
N ARG A 309 -12.90 -30.79 20.07
CA ARG A 309 -12.57 -31.56 18.87
C ARG A 309 -12.24 -30.67 17.65
N PHE A 310 -12.92 -29.53 17.48
CA PHE A 310 -12.65 -28.62 16.35
C PHE A 310 -11.49 -27.67 16.64
N VAL A 311 -11.22 -27.35 17.91
CA VAL A 311 -10.01 -26.61 18.31
C VAL A 311 -8.76 -27.43 17.99
N GLU A 312 -8.75 -28.75 18.26
CA GLU A 312 -7.64 -29.64 17.91
C GLU A 312 -7.30 -29.66 16.40
N LEU A 313 -8.28 -29.39 15.53
CA LEU A 313 -8.04 -29.35 14.08
C LEU A 313 -7.20 -28.12 13.65
N LEU A 314 -7.05 -27.10 14.51
CA LEU A 314 -6.22 -25.94 14.21
C LEU A 314 -4.73 -26.28 14.12
N ASP A 315 -4.26 -27.29 14.86
CA ASP A 315 -2.86 -27.74 14.85
C ASP A 315 -2.41 -28.27 13.48
N ARG A 316 -3.38 -28.64 12.63
CA ARG A 316 -3.14 -29.17 11.27
C ARG A 316 -3.79 -28.29 10.20
N HIS A 317 -4.20 -27.07 10.54
CA HIS A 317 -4.86 -26.18 9.61
C HIS A 317 -3.93 -25.80 8.45
N GLN A 318 -4.43 -25.97 7.22
CA GLN A 318 -3.83 -25.42 6.02
C GLN A 318 -4.81 -24.43 5.40
N VAL A 319 -4.29 -23.29 4.94
CA VAL A 319 -5.07 -22.29 4.22
C VAL A 319 -5.72 -22.97 3.00
N PRO A 320 -7.06 -22.88 2.83
CA PRO A 320 -7.75 -23.53 1.72
C PRO A 320 -7.23 -23.08 0.36
N ARG A 321 -7.17 -24.00 -0.62
CA ARG A 321 -6.67 -23.70 -1.98
C ARG A 321 -7.39 -22.53 -2.67
N ASP A 322 -8.69 -22.37 -2.42
CA ASP A 322 -9.50 -21.32 -3.02
C ASP A 322 -9.48 -19.99 -2.22
N TYR A 323 -8.76 -19.94 -1.11
CA TYR A 323 -8.55 -18.70 -0.35
C TYR A 323 -7.67 -17.74 -1.15
N ARG A 324 -8.19 -16.52 -1.38
CA ARG A 324 -7.44 -15.46 -2.05
C ARG A 324 -6.91 -14.47 -1.02
N LYS A 325 -5.61 -14.52 -0.78
CA LYS A 325 -4.90 -13.53 0.07
C LYS A 325 -4.95 -12.16 -0.63
N SER A 326 -5.20 -11.11 0.15
CA SER A 326 -5.24 -9.74 -0.37
C SER A 326 -3.82 -9.26 -0.68
N ARG A 327 -3.55 -8.98 -1.96
CA ARG A 327 -2.31 -8.46 -2.52
C ARG A 327 -2.61 -7.24 -3.41
N SER A 328 -2.34 -6.04 -2.91
CA SER A 328 -2.48 -4.78 -3.67
C SER A 328 -1.18 -4.00 -3.69
N SER A 329 -0.95 -3.21 -4.75
CA SER A 329 0.10 -2.20 -4.68
C SER A 329 -0.24 -1.16 -3.60
N ARG A 330 0.79 -0.55 -3.00
CA ARG A 330 0.62 0.56 -2.06
C ARG A 330 -0.17 1.71 -2.68
N ALA A 331 0.13 2.05 -3.94
CA ALA A 331 -0.57 3.10 -4.67
C ALA A 331 -2.08 2.83 -4.82
N PHE A 332 -2.47 1.59 -5.09
CA PHE A 332 -3.88 1.20 -5.20
C PHE A 332 -4.61 1.25 -3.86
N TYR A 333 -3.98 0.74 -2.80
CA TYR A 333 -4.52 0.85 -1.44
C TYR A 333 -4.69 2.31 -1.01
N GLU A 334 -3.67 3.15 -1.19
CA GLU A 334 -3.72 4.57 -0.85
C GLU A 334 -4.81 5.32 -1.65
N ALA A 335 -5.02 4.94 -2.91
CA ALA A 335 -6.10 5.49 -3.73
C ALA A 335 -7.49 5.15 -3.16
N ILE A 336 -7.75 3.89 -2.81
CA ILE A 336 -9.02 3.46 -2.21
C ILE A 336 -9.21 4.09 -0.82
N ARG A 337 -8.17 4.08 0.02
CA ARG A 337 -8.20 4.66 1.37
C ARG A 337 -8.65 6.12 1.31
N ASP A 338 -7.98 6.92 0.49
CA ASP A 338 -8.29 8.33 0.34
C ASP A 338 -9.72 8.54 -0.17
N LEU A 339 -10.14 7.78 -1.18
CA LEU A 339 -11.51 7.83 -1.72
C LEU A 339 -12.57 7.30 -0.73
N SER A 340 -12.17 6.70 0.38
CA SER A 340 -13.09 6.18 1.41
C SER A 340 -13.35 7.18 2.53
N VAL A 341 -12.50 8.20 2.71
CA VAL A 341 -12.60 9.12 3.84
C VAL A 341 -12.52 10.59 3.47
N ASP A 342 -11.84 10.97 2.37
CA ASP A 342 -11.61 12.37 2.00
C ASP A 342 -12.75 12.91 1.10
N PRO A 343 -13.63 13.79 1.60
CA PRO A 343 -14.77 14.28 0.86
C PRO A 343 -14.37 15.06 -0.39
N ALA A 344 -13.30 15.85 -0.32
CA ALA A 344 -12.83 16.66 -1.44
C ALA A 344 -12.32 15.76 -2.58
N LYS A 345 -11.60 14.68 -2.25
CA LYS A 345 -11.17 13.71 -3.26
C LYS A 345 -12.33 12.92 -3.85
N ILE A 346 -13.35 12.59 -3.05
CA ILE A 346 -14.57 11.93 -3.57
C ILE A 346 -15.31 12.85 -4.55
N GLU A 347 -15.44 14.15 -4.23
CA GLU A 347 -16.06 15.13 -5.14
C GLU A 347 -15.25 15.28 -6.43
N GLN A 348 -13.94 15.49 -6.32
CA GLN A 348 -13.06 15.56 -7.49
C GLN A 348 -13.12 14.27 -8.33
N TYR A 349 -13.21 13.12 -7.68
CA TYR A 349 -13.31 11.83 -8.36
C TYR A 349 -14.65 11.66 -9.09
N LYS A 350 -15.75 12.14 -8.51
CA LYS A 350 -17.06 12.12 -9.19
C LYS A 350 -17.10 13.04 -10.40
N ASP A 351 -16.39 14.17 -10.33
CA ASP A 351 -16.30 15.14 -11.42
C ASP A 351 -15.38 14.64 -12.55
N ASP A 352 -14.17 14.21 -12.21
CA ASP A 352 -13.17 13.70 -13.15
C ASP A 352 -12.30 12.61 -12.48
N PRO A 353 -12.68 11.33 -12.62
CA PRO A 353 -11.90 10.22 -12.10
C PRO A 353 -10.46 10.20 -12.62
N ASP A 354 -10.25 10.60 -13.88
CA ASP A 354 -8.95 10.48 -14.53
C ASP A 354 -7.95 11.45 -13.94
N ARG A 355 -8.38 12.69 -13.68
CA ARG A 355 -7.56 13.70 -13.02
C ARG A 355 -7.08 13.24 -11.63
N VAL A 356 -7.98 12.69 -10.80
CA VAL A 356 -7.64 12.23 -9.45
C VAL A 356 -6.72 11.00 -9.46
N LEU A 357 -6.88 10.12 -10.45
CA LEU A 357 -6.07 8.91 -10.57
C LEU A 357 -4.69 9.19 -11.20
N LEU A 358 -4.55 10.22 -12.03
CA LEU A 358 -3.28 10.63 -12.63
C LEU A 358 -2.37 11.41 -11.67
N SER A 359 -2.94 12.12 -10.68
CA SER A 359 -2.16 12.90 -9.71
C SER A 359 -1.52 12.06 -8.58
N ARG A 360 -1.52 10.73 -8.70
CA ARG A 360 -1.04 9.77 -7.67
C ARG A 360 0.24 9.07 -8.11
N ALA A 361 0.91 8.42 -7.16
CA ALA A 361 1.97 7.45 -7.45
C ALA A 361 1.46 6.46 -8.54
N PRO A 362 2.33 6.01 -9.46
CA PRO A 362 1.89 5.37 -10.69
C PRO A 362 1.08 4.10 -10.42
N LEU A 363 -0.25 4.23 -10.56
CA LEU A 363 -1.16 3.10 -10.61
C LEU A 363 -0.89 2.30 -11.89
N ARG A 364 -0.91 0.97 -11.77
CA ARG A 364 -0.87 0.08 -12.94
C ARG A 364 -2.12 0.28 -13.81
N ALA A 365 -2.03 -0.12 -15.07
CA ALA A 365 -3.11 0.07 -16.03
C ALA A 365 -4.41 -0.68 -15.63
N ASP A 366 -4.27 -1.88 -15.09
CA ASP A 366 -5.37 -2.70 -14.57
C ASP A 366 -6.00 -2.08 -13.31
N GLU A 367 -5.20 -1.60 -12.37
CA GLU A 367 -5.64 -0.88 -11.15
C GLU A 367 -6.39 0.40 -11.50
N ARG A 368 -5.81 1.21 -12.41
CA ARG A 368 -6.46 2.42 -12.91
C ARG A 368 -7.79 2.10 -13.56
N THR A 369 -7.83 1.04 -14.37
CA THR A 369 -9.07 0.58 -15.02
C THR A 369 -10.09 0.12 -13.99
N ALA A 370 -9.68 -0.61 -12.96
CA ALA A 370 -10.55 -1.05 -11.87
C ALA A 370 -11.15 0.13 -11.12
N LEU A 371 -10.31 1.11 -10.72
CA LEU A 371 -10.78 2.32 -10.04
C LEU A 371 -11.76 3.09 -10.91
N ARG A 372 -11.40 3.42 -12.16
CA ARG A 372 -12.28 4.13 -13.12
C ARG A 372 -13.68 3.54 -13.23
N THR A 373 -13.83 2.23 -13.09
CA THR A 373 -15.13 1.58 -13.21
C THR A 373 -16.04 1.77 -12.00
N GLY A 374 -15.47 2.05 -10.82
CA GLY A 374 -16.19 2.06 -9.55
C GLY A 374 -16.84 0.71 -9.18
N HIS A 375 -16.54 -0.37 -9.91
CA HIS A 375 -17.21 -1.66 -9.74
C HIS A 375 -16.52 -2.46 -8.63
N ALA A 376 -17.27 -2.76 -7.56
CA ALA A 376 -16.74 -3.44 -6.37
C ALA A 376 -16.01 -4.76 -6.69
N GLY A 377 -16.51 -5.54 -7.65
CA GLY A 377 -15.86 -6.78 -8.07
C GLY A 377 -14.49 -6.57 -8.73
N ARG A 378 -14.34 -5.51 -9.55
CA ARG A 378 -13.07 -5.22 -10.25
C ARG A 378 -12.05 -4.60 -9.30
N ILE A 379 -12.52 -3.75 -8.39
CA ILE A 379 -11.68 -3.21 -7.32
C ILE A 379 -11.17 -4.36 -6.46
N ARG A 380 -12.07 -5.28 -6.06
CA ARG A 380 -11.71 -6.49 -5.31
C ARG A 380 -10.69 -7.35 -6.08
N GLU A 381 -10.87 -7.59 -7.38
CA GLU A 381 -9.87 -8.29 -8.20
C GLU A 381 -8.50 -7.62 -8.17
N GLY A 382 -8.44 -6.28 -8.17
CA GLY A 382 -7.18 -5.53 -7.99
C GLY A 382 -6.46 -5.79 -6.66
N PHE A 383 -7.18 -6.28 -5.64
CA PHE A 383 -6.64 -6.75 -4.36
C PHE A 383 -6.35 -8.26 -4.33
N HIS A 384 -6.72 -9.07 -5.32
CA HIS A 384 -6.57 -10.54 -5.25
C HIS A 384 -5.61 -11.09 -6.30
N ARG A 385 -4.42 -10.51 -6.36
CA ARG A 385 -3.38 -10.93 -7.32
C ARG A 385 -2.79 -12.28 -6.97
N THR A 386 -2.33 -12.99 -8.00
CA THR A 386 -1.49 -14.16 -7.80
C THR A 386 -0.09 -13.74 -7.35
N GLU A 387 0.67 -14.69 -6.82
CA GLU A 387 2.05 -14.45 -6.39
C GLU A 387 2.93 -14.08 -7.59
N ASP A 388 2.77 -14.81 -8.70
CA ASP A 388 3.38 -14.53 -9.99
C ASP A 388 3.15 -13.10 -10.49
N GLU A 389 1.94 -12.55 -10.32
CA GLU A 389 1.63 -11.19 -10.76
C GLU A 389 2.31 -10.13 -9.89
N VAL A 390 2.50 -10.41 -8.60
CA VAL A 390 3.27 -9.54 -7.69
C VAL A 390 4.75 -9.62 -8.04
N ALA A 391 5.29 -10.83 -8.24
CA ALA A 391 6.66 -11.07 -8.66
C ALA A 391 7.00 -10.35 -9.98
N ALA A 392 6.12 -10.44 -10.98
CA ALA A 392 6.30 -9.77 -12.26
C ALA A 392 6.31 -8.24 -12.14
N GLY A 393 5.43 -7.68 -11.30
CA GLY A 393 5.44 -6.26 -10.98
C GLY A 393 6.71 -5.82 -10.28
N PHE A 394 7.20 -6.59 -9.31
CA PHE A 394 8.44 -6.31 -8.59
C PHE A 394 9.65 -6.36 -9.51
N VAL A 395 9.76 -7.37 -10.37
CA VAL A 395 10.81 -7.48 -11.38
C VAL A 395 10.83 -6.26 -12.31
N LEU A 396 9.66 -5.74 -12.70
CA LEU A 396 9.60 -4.53 -13.50
C LEU A 396 10.19 -3.32 -12.75
N SER A 397 9.90 -3.20 -11.45
CA SER A 397 10.52 -2.17 -10.60
C SER A 397 12.04 -2.36 -10.51
N LEU A 398 12.53 -3.59 -10.34
CA LEU A 398 13.97 -3.88 -10.29
C LEU A 398 14.71 -3.45 -11.57
N VAL A 399 14.11 -3.65 -12.75
CA VAL A 399 14.75 -3.30 -14.02
C VAL A 399 14.56 -1.84 -14.43
N THR A 400 13.71 -1.08 -13.73
CA THR A 400 13.43 0.33 -14.03
C THR A 400 13.90 1.31 -12.97
N ASP A 401 14.16 0.85 -11.74
CA ASP A 401 14.64 1.66 -10.63
C ASP A 401 15.90 1.06 -9.97
N VAL A 402 16.99 1.83 -10.03
CA VAL A 402 18.31 1.45 -9.52
C VAL A 402 18.32 1.33 -8.00
N GLU A 403 17.49 2.10 -7.32
CA GLU A 403 17.39 2.11 -5.86
C GLU A 403 16.67 0.86 -5.37
N THR A 404 15.50 0.53 -5.94
CA THR A 404 14.80 -0.74 -5.68
C THR A 404 15.71 -1.94 -5.91
N ALA A 405 16.50 -1.96 -6.99
CA ALA A 405 17.44 -3.06 -7.27
C ALA A 405 18.58 -3.17 -6.24
N ALA A 406 19.15 -2.02 -5.83
CA ALA A 406 20.20 -1.98 -4.83
C ALA A 406 19.69 -2.38 -3.44
N GLU A 407 18.53 -1.87 -3.05
CA GLU A 407 17.86 -2.23 -1.80
C GLU A 407 17.56 -3.72 -1.78
N TYR A 408 16.94 -4.27 -2.84
CA TYR A 408 16.61 -5.70 -2.88
C TYR A 408 17.86 -6.56 -2.71
N THR A 409 18.98 -6.16 -3.32
CA THR A 409 20.25 -6.85 -3.13
C THR A 409 20.72 -6.80 -1.67
N ARG A 410 20.60 -5.65 -0.98
CA ARG A 410 20.92 -5.55 0.45
C ARG A 410 20.01 -6.44 1.30
N LEU A 411 18.71 -6.42 1.03
CA LEU A 411 17.73 -7.27 1.71
C LEU A 411 18.12 -8.75 1.58
N LEU A 412 18.50 -9.21 0.39
CA LEU A 412 18.94 -10.59 0.18
C LEU A 412 20.25 -10.91 0.92
N VAL A 413 21.19 -9.97 0.98
CA VAL A 413 22.42 -10.11 1.76
C VAL A 413 22.12 -10.21 3.26
N GLU A 414 21.22 -9.38 3.78
CA GLU A 414 20.79 -9.43 5.19
C GLU A 414 20.06 -10.75 5.49
N ALA A 415 19.12 -11.16 4.63
CA ALA A 415 18.39 -12.41 4.75
C ALA A 415 19.31 -13.64 4.70
N SER A 416 20.43 -13.57 3.97
CA SER A 416 21.41 -14.67 3.91
C SER A 416 22.02 -15.04 5.25
N ALA A 417 22.02 -14.12 6.22
CA ALA A 417 22.52 -14.36 7.57
C ALA A 417 21.51 -15.10 8.48
N ALA A 418 20.24 -15.22 8.07
CA ALA A 418 19.20 -15.84 8.87
C ALA A 418 19.27 -17.39 8.83
N PRO A 419 18.74 -18.10 9.85
CA PRO A 419 18.68 -19.57 9.84
C PRO A 419 17.87 -20.13 8.65
N ALA A 420 16.83 -19.41 8.22
CA ALA A 420 15.99 -19.71 7.07
C ALA A 420 15.99 -18.52 6.08
N PRO A 421 17.00 -18.40 5.20
CA PRO A 421 17.20 -17.20 4.39
C PRO A 421 16.05 -16.88 3.42
N ALA A 422 15.47 -17.90 2.77
CA ALA A 422 14.36 -17.70 1.85
C ALA A 422 13.10 -17.14 2.56
N GLU A 423 12.82 -17.64 3.77
CA GLU A 423 11.67 -17.17 4.57
C GLU A 423 11.92 -15.76 5.13
N ALA A 424 13.17 -15.47 5.53
CA ALA A 424 13.57 -14.12 5.94
C ALA A 424 13.43 -13.11 4.79
N ALA A 425 13.87 -13.48 3.58
CA ALA A 425 13.72 -12.65 2.38
C ALA A 425 12.25 -12.43 2.03
N ARG A 426 11.42 -13.48 2.08
CA ARG A 426 9.97 -13.39 1.88
C ARG A 426 9.33 -12.45 2.88
N THR A 427 9.63 -12.61 4.16
CA THR A 427 9.11 -11.74 5.23
C THR A 427 9.48 -10.28 4.96
N ALA A 428 10.72 -10.00 4.57
CA ALA A 428 11.15 -8.64 4.26
C ALA A 428 10.46 -8.07 3.01
N LEU A 429 10.26 -8.88 1.96
CA LEU A 429 9.50 -8.50 0.77
C LEU A 429 8.03 -8.19 1.10
N GLU A 430 7.39 -8.96 1.99
CA GLU A 430 6.04 -8.67 2.48
C GLU A 430 5.99 -7.31 3.19
N HIS A 431 6.99 -6.96 4.00
CA HIS A 431 7.10 -5.65 4.64
C HIS A 431 7.27 -4.51 3.62
N TRP A 432 7.89 -4.79 2.46
CA TRP A 432 7.97 -3.86 1.33
C TRP A 432 6.68 -3.78 0.51
N GLY A 433 5.66 -4.56 0.87
CA GLY A 433 4.37 -4.61 0.16
C GLY A 433 4.36 -5.56 -1.04
N TYR A 434 5.37 -6.42 -1.16
CA TYR A 434 5.47 -7.45 -2.20
C TYR A 434 5.29 -8.83 -1.56
N ASP A 435 4.04 -9.30 -1.50
CA ASP A 435 3.72 -10.67 -1.09
C ASP A 435 4.09 -11.68 -2.19
N THR A 436 5.38 -11.98 -2.26
CA THR A 436 6.05 -12.88 -3.19
C THR A 436 7.30 -13.47 -2.54
N ASP A 437 7.84 -14.54 -3.12
CA ASP A 437 9.14 -15.09 -2.75
C ASP A 437 10.22 -14.88 -3.83
N VAL A 438 11.46 -15.22 -3.46
CA VAL A 438 12.66 -15.12 -4.32
C VAL A 438 12.60 -16.07 -5.53
N THR A 439 11.85 -17.17 -5.45
CA THR A 439 11.70 -18.15 -6.52
C THR A 439 10.79 -17.59 -7.62
N ALA A 440 9.61 -17.09 -7.23
CA ALA A 440 8.65 -16.45 -8.13
C ALA A 440 9.24 -15.21 -8.79
N ILE A 441 10.05 -14.42 -8.06
CA ILE A 441 10.82 -13.30 -8.62
C ILE A 441 11.80 -13.80 -9.69
N GLY A 442 12.53 -14.88 -9.42
CA GLY A 442 13.47 -15.47 -10.36
C GLY A 442 12.80 -16.01 -11.63
N GLU A 443 11.64 -16.65 -11.50
CA GLU A 443 10.84 -17.11 -12.64
C GLU A 443 10.26 -15.94 -13.45
N ALA A 444 9.75 -14.91 -12.77
CA ALA A 444 9.27 -13.69 -13.40
C ALA A 444 10.37 -12.98 -14.19
N PHE A 445 11.60 -12.92 -13.67
CA PHE A 445 12.76 -12.36 -14.37
C PHE A 445 13.12 -13.16 -15.63
N THR A 446 13.13 -14.49 -15.57
CA THR A 446 13.33 -15.35 -16.76
C THR A 446 12.27 -15.07 -17.82
N ARG A 447 11.00 -15.01 -17.43
CA ARG A 447 9.88 -14.69 -18.34
C ARG A 447 10.06 -13.33 -19.01
N LEU A 448 10.56 -12.32 -18.27
CA LEU A 448 10.86 -11.00 -18.82
C LEU A 448 12.01 -11.04 -19.83
N GLY A 449 13.05 -11.83 -19.58
CA GLY A 449 14.20 -12.01 -20.48
C GLY A 449 13.89 -12.72 -21.80
N ALA A 450 12.80 -13.48 -21.88
CA ALA A 450 12.30 -14.02 -23.15
C ALA A 450 11.66 -12.93 -24.05
N GLY A 451 11.33 -11.76 -23.49
CA GLY A 451 10.63 -10.67 -24.16
C GLY A 451 11.50 -9.46 -24.50
N ARG A 452 10.94 -8.49 -25.25
CA ARG A 452 11.63 -7.26 -25.70
C ARG A 452 11.91 -6.25 -24.60
N ALA A 453 11.13 -6.26 -23.52
CA ALA A 453 11.19 -5.23 -22.50
C ALA A 453 12.51 -5.24 -21.71
N LEU A 454 13.09 -6.41 -21.44
CA LEU A 454 14.38 -6.51 -20.76
C LEU A 454 15.52 -5.91 -21.59
N TRP A 455 15.51 -6.21 -22.89
CA TRP A 455 16.58 -5.88 -23.84
C TRP A 455 16.43 -4.51 -24.50
N ALA A 456 15.46 -3.71 -24.09
CA ALA A 456 15.19 -2.43 -24.72
C ALA A 456 16.39 -1.47 -24.51
N GLY A 457 16.88 -0.88 -25.60
CA GLY A 457 18.08 -0.05 -25.58
C GLY A 457 18.74 0.14 -26.94
N GLY A 458 19.68 1.08 -27.00
CA GLY A 458 20.58 1.26 -28.13
C GLY A 458 21.90 0.50 -27.91
N TYR A 459 22.25 -0.36 -28.86
CA TYR A 459 23.45 -1.19 -28.88
C TYR A 459 24.37 -0.73 -29.99
N HIS A 460 25.64 -0.52 -29.67
CA HIS A 460 26.66 -0.31 -30.68
C HIS A 460 27.24 -1.65 -31.08
N LEU A 461 27.13 -1.97 -32.37
CA LEU A 461 27.57 -3.23 -32.94
C LEU A 461 28.94 -3.08 -33.60
N VAL A 462 29.77 -4.11 -33.43
CA VAL A 462 30.94 -4.40 -34.26
C VAL A 462 30.60 -5.62 -35.09
N VAL A 463 30.73 -5.51 -36.41
CA VAL A 463 30.45 -6.60 -37.35
C VAL A 463 31.68 -6.81 -38.22
N ASP A 464 32.21 -8.03 -38.27
CA ASP A 464 33.44 -8.38 -39.00
C ASP A 464 34.68 -7.57 -38.54
N GLY A 465 34.72 -7.17 -37.27
CA GLY A 465 35.76 -6.30 -36.73
C GLY A 465 35.61 -4.82 -37.11
N GLU A 466 34.65 -4.49 -37.98
CA GLU A 466 34.34 -3.13 -38.38
C GLU A 466 33.31 -2.51 -37.42
N PRO A 467 33.64 -1.37 -36.79
CA PRO A 467 32.73 -0.69 -35.89
C PRO A 467 31.75 0.24 -36.61
N GLY A 468 30.77 0.77 -35.87
CA GLY A 468 29.95 1.91 -36.30
C GLY A 468 28.51 1.58 -36.66
N ARG A 469 28.07 0.33 -36.46
CA ARG A 469 26.66 -0.04 -36.63
C ARG A 469 25.88 0.17 -35.34
N THR A 470 24.60 0.54 -35.43
CA THR A 470 23.74 0.79 -34.26
C THR A 470 22.47 -0.02 -34.35
N LEU A 471 22.21 -0.87 -33.35
CA LEU A 471 20.98 -1.62 -33.19
C LEU A 471 20.14 -0.97 -32.09
N PHE A 472 18.91 -0.61 -32.39
CA PHE A 472 17.95 -0.13 -31.42
C PHE A 472 16.87 -1.18 -31.19
N VAL A 473 16.64 -1.55 -29.93
CA VAL A 473 15.55 -2.41 -29.50
C VAL A 473 14.55 -1.55 -28.72
N GLY A 474 13.42 -1.22 -29.33
CA GLY A 474 12.33 -0.48 -28.68
C GLY A 474 11.13 -1.38 -28.34
N GLY A 475 10.16 -0.81 -27.61
CA GLY A 475 8.95 -1.54 -27.22
C GLY A 475 8.09 -1.98 -28.41
N THR A 476 8.03 -1.17 -29.48
CA THR A 476 7.21 -1.43 -30.68
C THR A 476 8.03 -1.61 -31.96
N ARG A 477 9.29 -1.17 -31.99
CA ARG A 477 10.15 -1.15 -33.18
C ARG A 477 11.55 -1.64 -32.87
N ILE A 478 12.21 -2.21 -33.86
CA ILE A 478 13.63 -2.60 -33.80
C ILE A 478 14.29 -1.99 -35.03
N GLU A 479 15.39 -1.27 -34.86
CA GLU A 479 16.05 -0.55 -35.94
C GLU A 479 17.52 -0.95 -36.03
N LEU A 480 18.05 -1.04 -37.24
CA LEU A 480 19.47 -1.26 -37.52
C LEU A 480 19.95 -0.11 -38.39
N ASP A 481 20.97 0.61 -37.92
CA ASP A 481 21.52 1.79 -38.56
C ASP A 481 20.46 2.87 -38.87
N GLY A 482 19.45 2.98 -37.98
CA GLY A 482 18.32 3.91 -38.10
C GLY A 482 17.19 3.47 -39.04
N ALA A 483 17.28 2.27 -39.63
CA ALA A 483 16.22 1.69 -40.46
C ALA A 483 15.45 0.61 -39.70
N GLU A 484 14.11 0.67 -39.71
CA GLU A 484 13.25 -0.31 -39.04
C GLU A 484 13.34 -1.70 -39.70
N LEU A 485 13.73 -2.71 -38.91
CA LEU A 485 13.86 -4.09 -39.35
C LEU A 485 12.48 -4.74 -39.57
N GLN A 486 12.18 -5.08 -40.81
CA GLN A 486 10.96 -5.77 -41.20
C GLN A 486 11.00 -7.24 -40.78
N GLY A 487 9.93 -7.71 -40.14
CA GLY A 487 9.81 -9.11 -39.72
C GLY A 487 10.76 -9.53 -38.59
N ALA A 488 11.38 -8.58 -37.87
CA ALA A 488 12.29 -8.87 -36.77
C ALA A 488 11.57 -9.60 -35.62
N ARG A 489 12.08 -10.76 -35.22
CA ARG A 489 11.55 -11.58 -34.13
C ARG A 489 12.59 -11.70 -33.02
N LEU A 490 12.20 -11.31 -31.81
CA LEU A 490 12.95 -11.58 -30.59
C LEU A 490 12.19 -12.66 -29.81
N ALA A 491 12.79 -13.83 -29.67
CA ALA A 491 12.25 -14.95 -28.91
C ALA A 491 13.40 -15.65 -28.19
N ASP A 492 13.18 -16.02 -26.92
CA ASP A 492 14.18 -16.72 -26.09
C ASP A 492 15.54 -15.99 -26.06
N GLY A 493 15.51 -14.66 -25.99
CA GLY A 493 16.73 -13.83 -26.00
C GLY A 493 17.42 -13.68 -27.35
N VAL A 494 16.92 -14.29 -28.44
CA VAL A 494 17.55 -14.22 -29.76
C VAL A 494 16.75 -13.33 -30.72
N LEU A 495 17.36 -12.22 -31.15
CA LEU A 495 16.85 -11.36 -32.21
C LEU A 495 17.24 -11.92 -33.57
N SER A 496 16.24 -12.16 -34.42
CA SER A 496 16.44 -12.65 -35.79
C SER A 496 15.74 -11.76 -36.80
N TRP A 497 16.39 -11.53 -37.94
CA TRP A 497 15.83 -10.84 -39.11
C TRP A 497 16.47 -11.37 -40.40
N SER A 498 15.78 -11.17 -41.54
CA SER A 498 16.22 -11.67 -42.84
C SER A 498 16.15 -10.59 -43.91
N GLU A 499 17.09 -10.62 -44.87
CA GLU A 499 17.02 -9.84 -46.11
C GLU A 499 15.78 -10.18 -46.94
N ASP A 500 15.25 -11.40 -46.84
CA ASP A 500 14.02 -11.82 -47.55
C ASP A 500 12.80 -10.97 -47.16
N ALA A 501 12.85 -10.34 -45.98
CA ALA A 501 11.82 -9.42 -45.51
C ALA A 501 12.04 -7.95 -45.97
N GLY A 502 13.05 -7.70 -46.81
CA GLY A 502 13.39 -6.37 -47.33
C GLY A 502 14.41 -5.60 -46.50
N ASN A 503 15.15 -6.27 -45.61
CA ASN A 503 16.19 -5.65 -44.77
C ASN A 503 17.54 -5.55 -45.51
N SER A 504 18.42 -4.65 -45.05
CA SER A 504 19.77 -4.45 -45.59
C SER A 504 20.79 -5.54 -45.22
N SER A 505 20.43 -6.42 -44.29
CA SER A 505 21.22 -7.58 -43.90
C SER A 505 20.29 -8.63 -43.27
N SER A 506 20.80 -9.83 -43.09
CA SER A 506 20.22 -10.85 -42.22
C SER A 506 20.99 -10.90 -40.92
N GLY A 507 20.36 -11.35 -39.83
CA GLY A 507 21.05 -11.46 -38.57
C GLY A 507 20.37 -12.36 -37.55
N ALA A 508 21.19 -12.87 -36.63
CA ALA A 508 20.80 -13.61 -35.46
C ALA A 508 21.73 -13.18 -34.31
N LEU A 509 21.19 -12.38 -33.39
CA LEU A 509 21.91 -11.84 -32.23
C LEU A 509 21.27 -12.38 -30.96
N GLU A 510 22.05 -13.10 -30.16
CA GLU A 510 21.70 -13.55 -28.82
C GLU A 510 22.00 -12.42 -27.82
N PHE A 511 21.02 -12.10 -26.98
CA PHE A 511 21.13 -11.11 -25.93
C PHE A 511 21.45 -11.79 -24.60
N ALA A 512 22.39 -11.21 -23.88
CA ALA A 512 22.85 -11.70 -22.60
C ALA A 512 23.16 -10.54 -21.65
N LEU A 513 23.23 -10.88 -20.37
CA LEU A 513 23.53 -9.97 -19.29
C LEU A 513 24.96 -10.21 -18.83
N ALA A 514 25.83 -9.19 -18.96
CA ALA A 514 27.15 -9.24 -18.36
C ALA A 514 27.00 -8.94 -16.86
N SER A 515 26.96 -9.99 -16.05
CA SER A 515 27.14 -9.93 -14.60
C SER A 515 28.60 -10.19 -14.25
N ALA A 516 29.03 -9.89 -13.02
CA ALA A 516 30.42 -10.05 -12.60
C ALA A 516 30.96 -11.48 -12.94
N PRO A 517 32.26 -11.64 -13.25
CA PRO A 517 32.78 -12.79 -13.97
C PRO A 517 32.46 -14.12 -13.29
N GLN A 518 31.89 -15.07 -14.04
CA GLN A 518 31.60 -16.42 -13.54
C GLN A 518 32.86 -17.27 -13.37
N ASP A 519 33.92 -17.10 -14.17
CA ASP A 519 35.01 -18.10 -14.22
C ASP A 519 36.41 -17.52 -14.50
N GLY A 520 36.93 -16.63 -13.65
CA GLY A 520 38.37 -16.36 -13.53
C GLY A 520 39.15 -15.93 -14.79
N THR A 521 38.48 -15.71 -15.92
CA THR A 521 39.07 -15.23 -17.17
C THR A 521 39.11 -13.72 -17.10
N ALA A 522 40.32 -13.18 -17.01
CA ALA A 522 40.56 -11.75 -16.91
C ALA A 522 40.10 -11.04 -18.20
N GLY A 523 38.91 -10.43 -18.16
CA GLY A 523 38.42 -9.39 -19.06
C GLY A 523 37.68 -8.34 -18.22
N ALA A 524 38.09 -7.08 -18.31
CA ALA A 524 37.81 -6.06 -17.29
C ALA A 524 36.57 -5.19 -17.58
N GLY A 525 35.49 -5.30 -16.79
CA GLY A 525 34.75 -4.10 -16.31
C GLY A 525 33.36 -3.77 -16.87
N TYR A 526 32.85 -4.41 -17.93
CA TYR A 526 31.48 -4.11 -18.41
C TYR A 526 30.40 -4.85 -17.61
N VAL A 527 29.41 -4.11 -17.09
CA VAL A 527 28.21 -4.62 -16.41
C VAL A 527 26.98 -4.07 -17.12
N GLY A 528 26.20 -4.93 -17.78
CA GLY A 528 25.06 -4.48 -18.58
C GLY A 528 24.61 -5.47 -19.67
N PRO A 529 23.51 -5.16 -20.38
CA PRO A 529 23.05 -5.93 -21.54
C PRO A 529 24.06 -5.87 -22.68
N TYR A 530 24.36 -7.01 -23.26
CA TYR A 530 25.13 -7.13 -24.50
C TYR A 530 24.45 -8.11 -25.44
N CYS A 531 24.87 -8.10 -26.69
CA CYS A 531 24.44 -9.08 -27.68
C CYS A 531 25.65 -9.60 -28.47
N HIS A 532 25.57 -10.83 -28.93
CA HIS A 532 26.58 -11.44 -29.79
C HIS A 532 25.91 -12.37 -30.80
N GLY A 533 26.59 -12.65 -31.90
CA GLY A 533 26.09 -13.60 -32.87
C GLY A 533 26.57 -13.29 -34.26
N ARG A 534 25.63 -13.29 -35.21
CA ARG A 534 25.94 -13.29 -36.64
C ARG A 534 25.12 -12.25 -37.35
N VAL A 535 25.78 -11.45 -38.18
CA VAL A 535 25.15 -10.53 -39.12
C VAL A 535 25.79 -10.76 -40.48
N TRP A 536 24.98 -10.90 -41.53
CA TRP A 536 25.49 -11.25 -42.85
C TRP A 536 24.68 -10.63 -43.97
N HIS A 537 25.34 -10.48 -45.12
CA HIS A 537 24.74 -9.97 -46.34
C HIS A 537 24.74 -11.05 -47.43
N GLY A 538 23.62 -11.24 -48.12
CA GLY A 538 23.41 -12.31 -49.09
C GLY A 538 23.16 -13.69 -48.46
N SER A 539 23.24 -14.74 -49.27
CA SER A 539 22.78 -16.09 -48.90
C SER A 539 23.76 -16.93 -48.05
N ALA A 540 24.93 -16.41 -47.69
CA ALA A 540 25.94 -17.17 -46.93
C ALA A 540 26.02 -16.70 -45.46
N ARG A 541 25.54 -17.53 -44.53
CA ARG A 541 25.66 -17.30 -43.08
C ARG A 541 27.10 -17.57 -42.61
N PRO A 542 27.74 -16.66 -41.84
CA PRO A 542 29.07 -16.86 -41.27
C PRO A 542 29.17 -18.14 -40.42
N ALA A 543 30.31 -18.81 -40.51
CA ALA A 543 30.61 -20.02 -39.75
C ALA A 543 30.85 -19.71 -38.26
N ALA A 544 31.54 -18.60 -37.98
CA ALA A 544 31.80 -18.08 -36.64
C ALA A 544 30.90 -16.87 -36.34
N GLU A 545 30.82 -16.50 -35.07
CA GLU A 545 30.26 -15.21 -34.67
C GLU A 545 31.11 -14.08 -35.26
N ASN A 546 30.46 -13.12 -35.87
CA ASN A 546 31.10 -11.94 -36.41
C ASN A 546 30.50 -10.65 -35.88
N ALA A 547 29.45 -10.73 -35.05
CA ALA A 547 28.77 -9.57 -34.50
C ALA A 547 28.80 -9.59 -32.97
N PHE A 548 29.10 -8.44 -32.38
CA PHE A 548 29.00 -8.19 -30.95
C PHE A 548 28.50 -6.77 -30.72
N GLY A 549 27.70 -6.54 -29.68
CA GLY A 549 27.39 -5.18 -29.26
C GLY A 549 27.02 -5.02 -27.80
N LYS A 550 27.25 -3.83 -27.27
CA LYS A 550 26.97 -3.43 -25.88
C LYS A 550 26.19 -2.11 -25.84
N VAL A 551 25.51 -1.84 -24.73
CA VAL A 551 24.85 -0.54 -24.50
C VAL A 551 25.89 0.52 -24.10
N GLY A 552 25.97 1.64 -24.83
CA GLY A 552 26.92 2.74 -24.57
C GLY A 552 28.01 2.93 -25.64
N VAL A 553 28.94 3.87 -25.44
CA VAL A 553 29.93 4.29 -26.47
C VAL A 553 31.19 3.39 -26.48
N PHE A 554 32.19 3.77 -27.27
CA PHE A 554 32.92 2.94 -28.22
C PHE A 554 34.41 3.23 -28.17
N ASP A 555 35.19 2.19 -27.89
CA ASP A 555 36.59 2.06 -28.29
C ASP A 555 36.71 0.71 -29.04
N PRO A 556 37.25 0.66 -30.29
CA PRO A 556 37.38 -0.58 -31.04
C PRO A 556 38.17 -1.66 -30.26
N GLU A 557 39.13 -1.27 -29.44
CA GLU A 557 39.91 -2.20 -28.61
C GLU A 557 39.06 -2.79 -27.47
N SER A 558 38.14 -2.01 -26.90
CA SER A 558 37.22 -2.45 -25.85
C SER A 558 36.20 -3.52 -26.30
N VAL A 559 35.94 -3.61 -27.61
CA VAL A 559 35.02 -4.61 -28.19
C VAL A 559 35.77 -5.87 -28.64
N ALA A 560 37.02 -5.73 -29.09
CA ALA A 560 37.90 -6.86 -29.37
C ALA A 560 38.18 -7.70 -28.10
N ALA A 561 38.28 -7.02 -26.94
CA ALA A 561 38.31 -7.65 -25.62
C ALA A 561 36.88 -7.74 -25.04
N ARG A 562 36.09 -8.74 -25.48
CA ARG A 562 34.71 -9.04 -25.02
C ARG A 562 34.52 -8.74 -23.51
N GLY A 563 34.01 -7.55 -23.16
CA GLY A 563 33.77 -7.13 -21.77
C GLY A 563 34.63 -5.98 -21.21
N ALA A 564 35.45 -5.30 -22.01
CA ALA A 564 36.25 -4.16 -21.55
C ALA A 564 35.48 -2.82 -21.44
N ALA A 565 35.71 -2.07 -20.36
CA ALA A 565 35.25 -0.67 -20.23
C ALA A 565 36.05 0.28 -21.16
N ASP A 566 35.43 1.37 -21.62
CA ASP A 566 36.10 2.34 -22.50
C ASP A 566 37.23 3.07 -21.73
N PRO A 567 38.46 3.19 -22.27
CA PRO A 567 39.57 3.85 -21.58
C PRO A 567 39.31 5.36 -21.43
N LEU A 568 39.90 5.99 -20.40
CA LEU A 568 39.70 7.43 -20.11
C LEU A 568 40.15 8.33 -21.27
N SER A 569 41.12 7.86 -22.06
CA SER A 569 41.62 8.53 -23.26
C SER A 569 40.55 8.77 -24.32
N THR A 570 39.50 7.97 -24.35
CA THR A 570 38.31 8.15 -25.19
C THR A 570 37.63 9.50 -24.91
N TRP A 571 37.84 10.07 -23.72
CA TRP A 571 37.11 11.21 -23.20
C TRP A 571 37.96 12.48 -23.05
N TYR A 572 39.11 12.57 -23.71
CA TYR A 572 39.90 13.81 -23.71
C TYR A 572 39.11 14.97 -24.33
N GLY A 573 39.05 16.10 -23.61
CA GLY A 573 38.26 17.26 -23.98
C GLY A 573 38.00 18.23 -22.83
N SER A 574 37.58 19.45 -23.14
CA SER A 574 37.14 20.47 -22.18
C SER A 574 35.62 20.60 -22.22
N TYR A 575 34.96 20.08 -21.20
CA TYR A 575 33.52 20.00 -21.08
C TYR A 575 32.95 21.22 -20.36
N ARG A 576 32.24 22.09 -21.06
CA ARG A 576 31.45 23.16 -20.43
C ARG A 576 30.22 22.53 -19.81
N THR A 577 29.98 22.74 -18.52
CA THR A 577 28.89 22.08 -17.80
C THR A 577 27.74 23.04 -17.50
N SER A 578 26.55 22.48 -17.36
CA SER A 578 25.35 23.13 -16.83
C SER A 578 24.79 22.28 -15.70
N LEU A 579 24.20 22.94 -14.71
CA LEU A 579 23.76 22.41 -13.43
C LEU A 579 22.26 22.65 -13.24
N VAL A 580 21.52 21.66 -12.74
CA VAL A 580 20.13 21.83 -12.29
C VAL A 580 20.09 21.98 -10.78
N GLY A 581 19.61 23.12 -10.30
CA GLY A 581 19.28 23.32 -8.88
C GLY A 581 17.86 22.85 -8.52
N ASP A 582 17.50 22.94 -7.24
CA ASP A 582 16.26 22.39 -6.68
C ASP A 582 14.95 22.89 -7.33
N GLY A 583 15.00 24.04 -8.02
CA GLY A 583 13.88 24.59 -8.79
C GLY A 583 13.80 24.14 -10.26
N GLY A 584 14.57 23.12 -10.67
CA GLY A 584 14.52 22.56 -12.04
C GLY A 584 15.15 23.42 -13.14
N ARG A 585 15.68 24.61 -12.79
CA ARG A 585 16.29 25.55 -13.73
C ARG A 585 17.78 25.22 -13.94
N TRP A 586 18.18 25.13 -15.21
CA TRP A 586 19.58 24.97 -15.60
C TRP A 586 20.36 26.28 -15.46
N VAL A 587 21.55 26.22 -14.86
CA VAL A 587 22.52 27.32 -14.74
C VAL A 587 23.90 26.83 -15.18
N ASP A 588 24.82 27.73 -15.49
CA ASP A 588 26.18 27.35 -15.89
C ASP A 588 26.96 26.72 -14.72
N GLY A 589 27.71 25.66 -15.01
CA GLY A 589 28.56 24.93 -14.09
C GLY A 589 30.06 25.05 -14.42
N PRO A 590 30.94 24.40 -13.64
CA PRO A 590 32.39 24.46 -13.85
C PRO A 590 32.79 23.75 -15.14
N VAL A 591 33.85 24.20 -15.80
CA VAL A 591 34.41 23.46 -16.95
C VAL A 591 35.23 22.28 -16.44
N VAL A 592 34.86 21.06 -16.79
CA VAL A 592 35.68 19.86 -16.49
C VAL A 592 36.54 19.57 -17.70
N THR A 593 37.85 19.43 -17.54
CA THR A 593 38.77 19.13 -18.65
C THR A 593 39.52 17.85 -18.37
N VAL A 594 39.52 16.93 -19.33
CA VAL A 594 40.35 15.71 -19.30
C VAL A 594 41.39 15.83 -20.40
N ARG A 595 42.66 15.68 -20.07
CA ARG A 595 43.78 15.78 -21.03
C ARG A 595 44.69 14.57 -20.91
N ALA A 596 45.39 14.29 -22.01
CA ALA A 596 46.52 13.39 -21.98
C ALA A 596 47.59 13.96 -21.06
N ASP A 597 48.18 13.10 -20.23
CA ASP A 597 49.39 13.41 -19.48
C ASP A 597 50.28 12.16 -19.50
N GLU A 598 51.39 12.26 -20.23
CA GLU A 598 52.35 11.18 -20.39
C GLU A 598 53.22 10.97 -19.13
N ASP A 599 53.24 11.94 -18.21
CA ASP A 599 54.01 11.92 -16.97
C ASP A 599 53.18 11.45 -15.74
N ASP A 600 51.85 11.31 -15.88
CA ASP A 600 50.96 10.71 -14.85
C ASP A 600 50.81 9.20 -15.05
N ALA A 601 50.94 8.41 -13.99
CA ALA A 601 50.80 6.95 -14.04
C ALA A 601 49.43 6.45 -14.55
N ARG A 602 48.41 7.32 -14.61
CA ARG A 602 47.06 7.06 -15.15
C ARG A 602 46.90 7.48 -16.61
N GLY A 603 47.91 8.10 -17.21
CA GLY A 603 47.91 8.58 -18.60
C GLY A 603 47.01 9.79 -18.86
N ALA A 604 46.51 10.46 -17.82
CA ALA A 604 45.58 11.57 -17.96
C ALA A 604 45.62 12.53 -16.77
N THR A 605 45.32 13.80 -17.03
CA THR A 605 45.00 14.81 -16.01
C THR A 605 43.55 15.23 -16.10
N VAL A 606 42.95 15.52 -14.95
CA VAL A 606 41.62 16.10 -14.84
C VAL A 606 41.73 17.47 -14.20
N GLU A 607 41.14 18.48 -14.82
CA GLU A 607 41.02 19.83 -14.28
C GLU A 607 39.54 20.16 -14.12
N CYS A 608 39.17 20.88 -13.06
CA CYS A 608 37.82 21.42 -12.90
C CYS A 608 37.91 22.92 -12.63
N ASP A 609 37.28 23.71 -13.49
CA ASP A 609 37.32 25.16 -13.52
C ASP A 609 38.76 25.73 -13.55
N GLY A 610 39.60 25.10 -14.35
CA GLY A 610 41.03 25.46 -14.50
C GLY A 610 41.92 25.07 -13.33
N LYS A 611 41.40 24.37 -12.32
CA LYS A 611 42.21 23.83 -11.20
C LYS A 611 42.47 22.33 -11.39
N PRO A 612 43.73 21.85 -11.26
CA PRO A 612 44.04 20.44 -11.37
C PRO A 612 43.45 19.62 -10.22
N VAL A 613 42.84 18.48 -10.55
CA VAL A 613 42.29 17.52 -9.61
C VAL A 613 43.39 16.58 -9.14
N GLN A 614 43.81 16.72 -7.89
CA GLN A 614 44.96 15.96 -7.35
C GLN A 614 44.70 14.45 -7.23
N ARG A 615 43.47 14.04 -6.93
CA ARG A 615 43.06 12.64 -6.83
C ARG A 615 41.73 12.42 -7.55
N PHE A 616 41.77 11.62 -8.60
CA PHE A 616 40.59 11.15 -9.32
C PHE A 616 40.75 9.65 -9.60
N GLY A 617 39.61 8.95 -9.66
CA GLY A 617 39.50 7.57 -10.10
C GLY A 617 38.65 7.50 -11.35
N TYR A 618 39.05 6.65 -12.29
CA TYR A 618 38.25 6.31 -13.44
C TYR A 618 38.12 4.79 -13.54
N ALA A 619 36.90 4.30 -13.48
CA ALA A 619 36.57 2.88 -13.61
C ALA A 619 35.17 2.75 -14.21
N ASP A 620 34.97 1.76 -15.06
CA ASP A 620 33.66 1.38 -15.60
C ASP A 620 32.87 2.55 -16.24
N GLY A 621 33.58 3.48 -16.89
CA GLY A 621 32.99 4.66 -17.55
C GLY A 621 32.67 5.83 -16.62
N VAL A 622 32.96 5.72 -15.33
CA VAL A 622 32.73 6.76 -14.30
C VAL A 622 34.03 7.43 -13.91
N LEU A 623 34.10 8.74 -14.07
CA LEU A 623 35.14 9.61 -13.55
C LEU A 623 34.69 10.25 -12.24
N GLY A 624 35.35 9.89 -11.13
CA GLY A 624 35.07 10.41 -9.79
C GLY A 624 36.26 11.12 -9.18
N TRP A 625 36.02 12.25 -8.52
CA TRP A 625 37.04 12.97 -7.76
C TRP A 625 36.44 13.81 -6.63
N THR A 626 37.29 14.09 -5.65
CA THR A 626 36.97 14.99 -4.55
C THR A 626 38.03 16.06 -4.46
N SER A 627 37.62 17.33 -4.42
CA SER A 627 38.53 18.46 -4.23
C SER A 627 38.65 18.81 -2.75
N ALA A 628 39.85 19.22 -2.31
CA ALA A 628 40.04 19.82 -0.99
C ALA A 628 39.55 21.27 -1.03
N GLU A 629 38.87 21.73 0.03
CA GLU A 629 38.27 23.06 0.05
C GLU A 629 39.29 24.19 -0.14
N PRO A 630 39.01 25.20 -1.00
CA PRO A 630 37.82 25.38 -1.85
C PRO A 630 38.00 24.90 -3.32
N GLY A 631 37.13 23.98 -3.79
CA GLY A 631 37.12 23.47 -5.16
C GLY A 631 35.89 22.61 -5.52
N TRP A 632 35.82 22.14 -6.78
CA TRP A 632 34.71 21.32 -7.28
C TRP A 632 35.01 19.84 -7.17
N SER A 633 34.09 19.08 -6.60
CA SER A 633 34.08 17.62 -6.59
C SER A 633 33.08 17.09 -7.62
N GLY A 634 33.28 15.86 -8.07
CA GLY A 634 32.47 15.33 -9.17
C GLY A 634 32.42 13.82 -9.23
N GLY A 635 31.28 13.32 -9.69
CA GLY A 635 31.09 11.94 -10.13
C GLY A 635 30.34 11.99 -11.45
N VAL A 636 31.06 11.84 -12.56
CA VAL A 636 30.53 12.03 -13.91
C VAL A 636 30.78 10.81 -14.78
N VAL A 637 29.83 10.52 -15.65
CA VAL A 637 29.88 9.45 -16.64
C VAL A 637 30.04 10.09 -18.01
N PHE A 638 30.89 9.50 -18.84
CA PHE A 638 31.11 10.00 -20.19
C PHE A 638 30.24 9.32 -21.25
N GLN A 639 29.98 10.05 -22.33
CA GLN A 639 29.15 9.66 -23.47
C GLN A 639 29.49 10.48 -24.72
N MET A 640 29.06 10.04 -25.90
CA MET A 640 29.21 10.74 -27.18
C MET A 640 27.84 11.20 -27.66
N ARG A 641 27.73 12.49 -28.05
CA ARG A 641 26.53 13.18 -28.53
C ARG A 641 26.89 14.38 -29.42
N PRO A 642 26.57 14.36 -30.72
CA PRO A 642 27.51 14.56 -31.86
C PRO A 642 29.04 14.68 -31.61
N GLY A 643 29.53 14.87 -30.37
CA GLY A 643 30.90 14.82 -29.89
C GLY A 643 30.95 14.46 -28.39
N PRO A 644 32.11 14.49 -27.70
CA PRO A 644 32.21 14.05 -26.32
C PRO A 644 31.38 14.90 -25.34
N ALA A 645 30.70 14.23 -24.41
CA ALA A 645 29.91 14.83 -23.34
C ALA A 645 30.06 14.08 -22.01
N LEU A 646 29.77 14.74 -20.90
CA LEU A 646 29.73 14.16 -19.55
C LEU A 646 28.37 14.41 -18.90
N ILE A 647 27.93 13.50 -18.03
CA ILE A 647 26.73 13.66 -17.21
C ILE A 647 27.00 13.08 -15.82
N GLY A 648 26.59 13.78 -14.78
CA GLY A 648 26.65 13.22 -13.44
C GLY A 648 26.33 14.24 -12.39
N ARG A 649 27.09 14.25 -11.30
CA ARG A 649 26.96 15.22 -10.23
C ARG A 649 28.25 16.02 -10.13
N LEU A 650 28.10 17.33 -10.03
CA LEU A 650 29.18 18.26 -9.71
C LEU A 650 28.72 19.10 -8.54
N TRP A 651 29.57 19.25 -7.53
CA TRP A 651 29.25 20.06 -6.37
C TRP A 651 30.48 20.82 -5.89
N ASN A 652 30.24 22.02 -5.36
CA ASN A 652 31.29 22.83 -4.76
C ASN A 652 31.53 22.33 -3.33
N SER A 653 32.79 22.16 -2.95
CA SER A 653 33.20 21.68 -1.63
C SER A 653 32.73 22.59 -0.48
N ALA A 654 32.40 23.86 -0.75
CA ALA A 654 31.82 24.78 0.23
C ALA A 654 30.30 24.61 0.47
N ALA A 655 29.63 23.72 -0.28
CA ALA A 655 28.21 23.40 -0.10
C ALA A 655 28.04 22.19 0.84
N ASP A 656 27.08 22.26 1.79
CA ASP A 656 26.78 21.15 2.70
C ASP A 656 26.49 19.87 1.87
N PRO A 657 27.24 18.76 2.10
CA PRO A 657 26.99 17.47 1.46
C PRO A 657 25.54 16.97 1.62
N ARG A 658 24.76 17.49 2.56
CA ARG A 658 23.34 17.16 2.75
C ARG A 658 22.39 17.89 1.79
N MET A 659 22.84 18.93 1.08
CA MET A 659 22.07 19.63 0.02
C MET A 659 22.36 19.09 -1.39
N MET A 660 22.75 17.81 -1.50
CA MET A 660 23.18 17.14 -2.72
C MET A 660 22.04 16.88 -3.73
N LYS A 661 21.71 17.88 -4.55
CA LYS A 661 20.72 17.72 -5.64
C LYS A 661 21.19 18.18 -7.02
N ILE A 662 22.43 18.67 -7.14
CA ILE A 662 22.87 19.29 -8.39
C ILE A 662 23.23 18.24 -9.47
N ARG A 663 22.38 18.14 -10.50
CA ARG A 663 22.62 17.34 -11.71
C ARG A 663 23.45 18.14 -12.70
N ALA A 664 24.53 17.57 -13.24
CA ALA A 664 25.44 18.18 -14.17
C ALA A 664 25.40 17.50 -15.55
N ILE A 665 25.44 18.29 -16.62
CA ILE A 665 25.66 17.84 -18.00
C ILE A 665 26.76 18.73 -18.59
N GLY A 666 27.70 18.20 -19.38
CA GLY A 666 28.65 19.03 -20.11
C GLY A 666 29.06 18.49 -21.48
N TYR A 667 29.51 19.40 -22.34
CA TYR A 667 29.87 19.14 -23.75
C TYR A 667 31.23 19.78 -24.08
N THR A 668 31.98 19.17 -25.01
CA THR A 668 33.24 19.75 -25.52
C THR A 668 33.03 21.05 -26.32
N ASP A 669 31.84 21.24 -26.87
CA ASP A 669 31.41 22.44 -27.60
C ASP A 669 30.39 23.28 -26.79
N ALA A 670 29.77 24.31 -27.39
CA ALA A 670 28.74 25.11 -26.71
C ALA A 670 27.56 24.24 -26.24
N VAL A 671 27.06 24.49 -25.02
CA VAL A 671 25.92 23.76 -24.44
C VAL A 671 24.70 23.93 -25.37
N PRO A 672 24.06 22.84 -25.84
CA PRO A 672 22.86 22.93 -26.66
C PRO A 672 21.73 23.67 -25.95
N ASP A 673 20.89 24.38 -26.71
CA ASP A 673 19.69 25.06 -26.23
C ASP A 673 18.83 24.15 -25.31
N PRO A 674 18.36 24.61 -24.13
CA PRO A 674 17.42 23.92 -23.24
C PRO A 674 16.23 23.21 -23.93
N SER A 675 15.77 23.71 -25.08
CA SER A 675 14.74 23.06 -25.90
C SER A 675 15.16 21.69 -26.45
N ALA A 676 16.43 21.54 -26.83
CA ALA A 676 17.00 20.29 -27.34
C ALA A 676 17.23 19.26 -26.22
N LEU A 677 17.26 19.68 -24.95
CA LEU A 677 17.32 18.78 -23.80
C LEU A 677 16.03 17.95 -23.60
N ALA A 678 14.89 18.38 -24.16
CA ALA A 678 13.65 17.61 -24.17
C ALA A 678 13.73 16.36 -25.07
N GLU A 679 14.51 16.38 -26.15
CA GLU A 679 14.82 15.20 -26.97
C GLU A 679 15.83 14.25 -26.30
N LEU A 680 16.49 14.66 -25.20
CA LEU A 680 17.53 13.88 -24.50
C LEU A 680 16.99 12.90 -23.44
N SER A 681 15.67 12.93 -23.17
CA SER A 681 14.98 12.02 -22.23
C SER A 681 15.15 10.52 -22.56
N PRO A 682 15.05 10.06 -23.83
CA PRO A 682 15.09 8.63 -24.16
C PRO A 682 16.48 8.00 -23.97
N LEU A 683 17.57 8.69 -24.34
CA LEU A 683 18.92 8.14 -24.31
C LEU A 683 19.52 8.01 -22.90
N LEU A 684 19.14 8.89 -21.97
CA LEU A 684 19.46 8.74 -20.55
C LEU A 684 18.68 7.59 -19.89
N ALA A 685 17.45 7.34 -20.34
CA ALA A 685 16.65 6.21 -19.86
C ALA A 685 17.29 4.86 -20.18
N TRP A 686 17.95 4.71 -21.34
CA TRP A 686 18.52 3.42 -21.78
C TRP A 686 19.75 2.95 -20.99
N ARG A 687 20.66 3.85 -20.60
CA ARG A 687 21.82 3.48 -19.77
C ARG A 687 21.44 3.26 -18.29
N ALA A 688 20.47 4.03 -17.77
CA ALA A 688 19.89 3.75 -16.45
C ALA A 688 19.20 2.38 -16.43
N HIS A 689 18.40 2.08 -17.46
CA HIS A 689 17.77 0.78 -17.67
C HIS A 689 18.81 -0.36 -17.72
N ALA A 690 19.91 -0.20 -18.46
CA ALA A 690 20.98 -1.19 -18.52
C ALA A 690 21.62 -1.50 -17.16
N VAL A 691 21.87 -0.47 -16.34
CA VAL A 691 22.40 -0.63 -14.96
C VAL A 691 21.37 -1.30 -14.06
N CYS A 692 20.10 -0.90 -14.15
CA CYS A 692 19.00 -1.52 -13.39
C CYS A 692 18.84 -3.00 -13.75
N VAL A 693 18.85 -3.32 -15.04
CA VAL A 693 18.77 -4.69 -15.56
C VAL A 693 19.93 -5.57 -15.06
N ALA A 694 21.14 -5.03 -14.99
CA ALA A 694 22.30 -5.77 -14.47
C ALA A 694 22.28 -5.96 -12.94
N LEU A 695 21.87 -4.94 -12.19
CA LEU A 695 21.65 -5.05 -10.74
C LEU A 695 20.52 -6.03 -10.44
N ALA A 696 19.41 -5.94 -11.17
CA ALA A 696 18.27 -6.84 -11.06
C ALA A 696 18.69 -8.29 -11.34
N GLY A 697 19.45 -8.53 -12.42
CA GLY A 697 19.98 -9.86 -12.72
C GLY A 697 20.89 -10.40 -11.61
N THR A 698 21.75 -9.56 -11.04
CA THR A 698 22.62 -9.94 -9.93
C THR A 698 21.81 -10.30 -8.66
N ALA A 699 20.81 -9.49 -8.33
CA ALA A 699 19.93 -9.73 -7.20
C ALA A 699 19.08 -11.00 -7.39
N VAL A 700 18.59 -11.25 -8.60
CA VAL A 700 17.82 -12.46 -8.94
C VAL A 700 18.67 -13.71 -8.80
N GLU A 701 19.92 -13.70 -9.28
CA GLU A 701 20.82 -14.84 -9.10
C GLU A 701 21.13 -15.10 -7.62
N LEU A 702 21.34 -14.04 -6.83
CA LEU A 702 21.47 -14.18 -5.38
C LEU A 702 20.21 -14.79 -4.74
N GLY A 703 19.02 -14.33 -5.15
CA GLY A 703 17.74 -14.89 -4.70
C GLY A 703 17.59 -16.37 -5.05
N ARG A 704 18.00 -16.79 -6.25
CA ARG A 704 18.02 -18.21 -6.66
C ARG A 704 18.96 -19.04 -5.79
N SER A 705 20.17 -18.54 -5.51
CA SER A 705 21.10 -19.23 -4.61
C SER A 705 20.55 -19.34 -3.19
N LEU A 706 19.84 -18.32 -2.70
CA LEU A 706 19.17 -18.35 -1.39
C LEU A 706 18.04 -19.37 -1.35
N ALA A 707 17.25 -19.49 -2.42
CA ALA A 707 16.20 -20.50 -2.56
C ALA A 707 16.76 -21.94 -2.53
N LEU A 708 17.96 -22.14 -3.07
CA LEU A 708 18.68 -23.41 -3.08
C LEU A 708 19.47 -23.71 -1.78
N ALA A 709 19.46 -22.80 -0.81
CA ALA A 709 20.18 -22.90 0.48
C ALA A 709 21.71 -23.09 0.37
N GLU A 710 22.35 -22.70 -0.74
CA GLU A 710 23.80 -22.76 -0.92
C GLU A 710 24.49 -21.58 -0.20
N ARG A 711 24.82 -21.77 1.09
CA ARG A 711 25.22 -20.69 2.02
C ARG A 711 26.56 -19.98 1.74
N SER A 712 27.59 -20.62 1.17
CA SER A 712 28.96 -20.03 1.22
C SER A 712 29.42 -19.30 -0.05
N THR A 713 29.15 -19.82 -1.24
CA THR A 713 29.71 -19.28 -2.49
C THR A 713 28.90 -18.11 -3.07
N ALA A 714 27.59 -18.07 -2.87
CA ALA A 714 26.73 -17.00 -3.38
C ALA A 714 26.88 -15.68 -2.60
N VAL A 715 27.05 -15.76 -1.28
CA VAL A 715 27.21 -14.59 -0.40
C VAL A 715 28.53 -13.85 -0.67
N ASP A 716 29.64 -14.57 -0.88
CA ASP A 716 30.93 -13.97 -1.23
C ASP A 716 30.95 -13.37 -2.64
N ARG A 717 30.24 -14.00 -3.60
CA ARG A 717 30.03 -13.44 -4.94
C ARG A 717 29.20 -12.17 -4.91
N ALA A 718 28.12 -12.14 -4.13
CA ALA A 718 27.26 -10.96 -3.96
C ALA A 718 27.99 -9.82 -3.25
N ARG A 719 28.76 -10.09 -2.20
CA ARG A 719 29.63 -9.09 -1.54
C ARG A 719 30.66 -8.50 -2.51
N THR A 720 31.25 -9.33 -3.37
CA THR A 720 32.21 -8.90 -4.40
C THR A 720 31.54 -8.07 -5.50
N ALA A 721 30.32 -8.45 -5.93
CA ALA A 721 29.53 -7.68 -6.89
C ALA A 721 29.12 -6.32 -6.30
N LEU A 722 28.60 -6.28 -5.08
CA LEU A 722 28.28 -5.03 -4.36
C LEU A 722 29.53 -4.15 -4.20
N ALA A 723 30.66 -4.71 -3.76
CA ALA A 723 31.91 -3.96 -3.56
C ALA A 723 32.50 -3.40 -4.87
N ARG A 724 32.20 -4.02 -6.02
CA ARG A 724 32.59 -3.53 -7.35
C ARG A 724 31.62 -2.48 -7.88
N THR A 725 30.31 -2.73 -7.82
CA THR A 725 29.28 -1.78 -8.25
C THR A 725 29.25 -0.51 -7.40
N PHE A 726 29.65 -0.59 -6.13
CA PHE A 726 29.77 0.53 -5.20
C PHE A 726 31.21 1.06 -5.02
N ARG A 727 32.11 0.92 -6.00
CA ARG A 727 33.30 1.82 -6.11
C ARG A 727 32.89 3.26 -6.47
N MET A 728 31.91 3.81 -5.75
CA MET A 728 31.81 5.23 -5.45
C MET A 728 32.81 5.53 -4.33
N PRO A 729 33.47 6.71 -4.29
CA PRO A 729 34.33 7.07 -3.17
C PRO A 729 33.58 6.93 -1.84
N SER A 730 34.26 6.38 -0.83
CA SER A 730 33.74 5.84 0.43
C SER A 730 33.14 6.87 1.40
N THR A 731 32.19 7.70 0.95
CA THR A 731 31.57 8.76 1.78
C THR A 731 30.04 8.74 1.80
N LEU A 732 29.37 7.81 1.09
CA LEU A 732 27.91 7.77 1.00
C LEU A 732 27.22 6.65 1.81
N ALA A 733 27.95 5.89 2.62
CA ALA A 733 27.40 4.79 3.43
C ALA A 733 26.69 5.24 4.73
N ARG A 734 26.29 6.51 4.87
CA ARG A 734 25.59 7.03 6.07
C ARG A 734 24.57 8.11 5.71
N LEU A 735 23.45 7.74 5.08
CA LEU A 735 22.28 8.63 4.94
C LEU A 735 20.99 7.79 5.06
N ALA A 736 20.02 8.33 5.82
CA ALA A 736 18.79 7.66 6.26
C ALA A 736 17.70 7.61 5.16
N PRO A 737 16.73 6.68 5.27
CA PRO A 737 15.77 6.36 4.22
C PRO A 737 14.48 7.18 4.35
N THR A 738 14.50 8.44 3.93
CA THR A 738 13.27 9.22 3.70
C THR A 738 13.61 10.34 2.71
N ASP A 739 12.74 10.55 1.71
CA ASP A 739 12.65 11.74 0.84
C ASP A 739 13.05 11.63 -0.65
N LEU A 740 12.84 10.47 -1.29
CA LEU A 740 12.84 10.37 -2.77
C LEU A 740 11.60 9.62 -3.30
N LYS A 741 10.66 10.38 -3.89
CA LYS A 741 9.65 9.86 -4.82
C LYS A 741 10.20 9.99 -6.24
N PHE A 742 10.42 8.87 -6.92
CA PHE A 742 10.77 8.85 -8.35
C PHE A 742 9.48 8.87 -9.20
N VAL A 743 9.38 9.81 -10.14
CA VAL A 743 8.29 9.88 -11.12
C VAL A 743 8.83 9.29 -12.44
N PRO A 744 8.26 8.18 -12.95
CA PRO A 744 8.70 7.60 -14.22
C PRO A 744 8.34 8.53 -15.40
N PRO A 745 9.15 8.56 -16.46
CA PRO A 745 9.01 9.52 -17.54
C PRO A 745 7.93 9.07 -18.54
N PHE A 746 6.65 9.16 -18.18
CA PHE A 746 5.52 9.23 -19.12
C PHE A 746 4.28 9.84 -18.44
N THR A 747 4.24 11.16 -18.27
CA THR A 747 2.99 11.96 -18.13
C THR A 747 3.33 13.45 -18.26
N ASP A 748 2.69 14.15 -19.21
CA ASP A 748 2.79 15.61 -19.38
C ASP A 748 2.14 16.40 -18.20
N LEU A 749 2.86 17.43 -17.69
CA LEU A 749 2.48 18.75 -17.08
C LEU A 749 1.29 18.82 -16.06
N ASP A 750 1.26 19.49 -14.89
CA ASP A 750 1.87 20.71 -14.31
C ASP A 750 1.74 20.75 -12.73
N VAL A 751 2.79 21.22 -12.02
CA VAL A 751 2.98 22.02 -10.74
C VAL A 751 1.88 22.00 -9.61
N VAL A 752 2.10 22.00 -8.26
CA VAL A 752 2.78 22.94 -7.30
C VAL A 752 2.87 22.38 -5.85
N ASP A 753 3.90 22.85 -5.11
CA ASP A 753 4.42 22.71 -3.73
C ASP A 753 3.53 22.54 -2.46
N VAL A 754 4.18 22.07 -1.37
CA VAL A 754 4.39 22.66 0.00
C VAL A 754 4.60 21.51 1.03
N ASP A 755 5.81 21.28 1.59
CA ASP A 755 6.52 21.83 2.78
C ASP A 755 6.12 21.21 4.16
N ILE A 756 7.12 20.95 5.03
CA ILE A 756 7.11 20.91 6.53
C ILE A 756 8.28 20.05 7.11
N ASP A 757 9.27 20.78 7.62
CA ASP A 757 10.00 20.69 8.90
C ASP A 757 10.23 19.36 9.68
N ALA A 758 11.54 19.06 9.80
CA ALA A 758 12.35 18.86 11.02
C ALA A 758 11.97 17.82 12.10
N VAL A 759 12.82 16.79 12.29
CA VAL A 759 13.25 16.29 13.61
C VAL A 759 14.70 15.77 13.55
N ASP A 760 15.45 16.10 14.60
CA ASP A 760 16.87 15.96 14.87
C ASP A 760 17.08 14.90 15.97
N VAL A 761 17.93 13.86 15.81
CA VAL A 761 18.57 13.16 16.95
C VAL A 761 19.89 12.46 16.56
N ASP A 762 20.89 12.71 17.39
CA ASP A 762 22.31 12.38 17.39
C ASP A 762 22.72 10.90 17.67
N THR A 763 23.86 10.55 17.06
CA THR A 763 24.99 9.65 17.40
C THR A 763 24.86 8.38 18.27
N ILE A 764 25.36 7.26 17.73
CA ILE A 764 26.08 6.20 18.49
C ILE A 764 27.35 5.79 17.73
N ASP A 765 28.47 5.82 18.46
CA ASP A 765 29.82 5.39 18.07
C ASP A 765 29.99 3.89 18.35
N VAL A 766 30.54 3.13 17.39
CA VAL A 766 30.85 1.70 17.53
C VAL A 766 32.26 1.45 17.06
N ASN A 767 33.15 1.27 18.02
CA ASN A 767 34.39 0.52 17.87
C ASN A 767 34.52 -0.38 19.10
N ALA A 768 34.51 -1.70 18.87
CA ALA A 768 35.66 -2.57 19.14
C ALA A 768 35.25 -4.05 19.36
N ILE A 769 36.14 -4.94 18.91
CA ILE A 769 36.36 -6.35 19.30
C ILE A 769 35.53 -7.37 18.49
N GLU A 770 36.10 -7.94 17.44
CA GLU A 770 37.00 -9.13 17.38
C GLU A 770 36.28 -10.46 17.62
N VAL A 771 36.37 -11.29 16.57
CA VAL A 771 35.76 -12.59 16.36
C VAL A 771 36.61 -13.65 17.05
N ASP A 772 35.97 -14.62 17.68
CA ASP A 772 36.57 -15.92 17.99
C ASP A 772 35.69 -17.03 17.40
N ILE A 773 36.33 -17.93 16.66
CA ILE A 773 35.72 -19.04 15.93
C ILE A 773 36.11 -20.29 16.71
N ASP A 774 35.12 -21.10 17.11
CA ASP A 774 35.39 -22.49 17.47
C ASP A 774 34.38 -23.43 16.80
N ALA A 775 34.95 -24.52 16.30
CA ALA A 775 34.36 -25.52 15.43
C ALA A 775 33.43 -26.48 16.19
N ASP A 776 32.42 -27.02 15.51
CA ASP A 776 32.33 -28.46 15.22
C ASP A 776 30.93 -28.87 14.70
N PHE A 777 30.94 -29.89 13.82
CA PHE A 777 29.85 -30.66 13.21
C PHE A 777 29.12 -30.10 11.97
N ILE A 778 29.52 -30.62 10.80
CA ILE A 778 28.75 -30.65 9.56
C ILE A 778 28.15 -32.06 9.43
N ASP A 779 26.82 -32.16 9.40
CA ASP A 779 26.12 -33.35 8.89
C ASP A 779 25.73 -33.07 7.43
N VAL A 780 26.29 -33.85 6.49
CA VAL A 780 25.95 -33.79 5.06
C VAL A 780 24.99 -34.94 4.76
N THR A 781 23.75 -34.62 4.40
CA THR A 781 22.83 -35.58 3.78
C THR A 781 22.82 -35.32 2.26
N ILE A 782 23.24 -36.31 1.46
CA ILE A 782 23.17 -36.25 -0.01
C ILE A 782 21.99 -37.13 -0.47
N PRO A 783 20.95 -36.57 -1.12
CA PRO A 783 20.02 -37.36 -1.92
C PRO A 783 20.65 -37.62 -3.30
N VAL A 784 20.80 -38.90 -3.64
CA VAL A 784 21.25 -39.37 -4.95
C VAL A 784 20.02 -39.63 -5.81
N ASP A 785 19.86 -38.89 -6.91
CA ASP A 785 19.17 -39.34 -8.11
C ASP A 785 19.63 -38.53 -9.33
N ILE A 786 20.47 -39.15 -10.16
CA ILE A 786 20.38 -39.30 -11.63
C ILE A 786 21.72 -39.89 -12.09
N VAL A 787 21.63 -41.12 -12.60
CA VAL A 787 22.72 -41.91 -13.18
C VAL A 787 22.86 -41.56 -14.66
N ASP A 788 24.06 -41.20 -15.13
CA ASP A 788 24.73 -41.97 -16.20
C ASP A 788 26.24 -41.63 -16.39
N ALA A 789 27.03 -42.71 -16.29
CA ALA A 789 28.36 -42.98 -16.87
C ALA A 789 29.60 -42.10 -16.52
N ALA A 790 30.40 -42.52 -15.53
CA ALA A 790 31.70 -43.20 -15.74
C ALA A 790 32.58 -43.25 -14.47
N VAL A 791 32.84 -44.49 -14.02
CA VAL A 791 33.92 -45.06 -13.19
C VAL A 791 35.01 -44.11 -12.64
N VAL A 792 35.11 -44.00 -11.31
CA VAL A 792 36.38 -43.91 -10.56
C VAL A 792 36.24 -44.72 -9.25
N GLU A 793 37.00 -45.82 -9.14
CA GLU A 793 37.23 -46.55 -7.89
C GLU A 793 38.12 -45.73 -6.95
N VAL A 794 37.76 -45.62 -5.67
CA VAL A 794 38.71 -45.34 -4.58
C VAL A 794 38.41 -46.26 -3.40
N GLU A 795 39.37 -47.15 -3.11
CA GLU A 795 39.35 -48.10 -1.98
C GLU A 795 39.36 -47.38 -0.62
N PHE A 796 38.47 -47.79 0.28
CA PHE A 796 38.53 -47.47 1.71
C PHE A 796 39.29 -48.57 2.46
N ILE A 797 40.40 -48.22 3.11
CA ILE A 797 40.99 -49.01 4.19
C ILE A 797 40.49 -48.44 5.51
N ALA A 798 39.56 -49.16 6.14
CA ALA A 798 39.10 -48.89 7.50
C ALA A 798 40.06 -49.51 8.53
N ALA A 799 40.38 -48.76 9.57
CA ALA A 799 40.86 -49.32 10.82
C ALA A 799 40.24 -48.55 12.00
N VAL A 800 39.76 -49.35 12.96
CA VAL A 800 39.78 -49.15 14.41
C VAL A 800 38.41 -49.22 15.10
N ASP A 801 38.28 -50.38 15.77
CA ASP A 801 37.70 -50.70 17.08
C ASP A 801 36.28 -50.27 17.49
N ALA A 802 35.44 -51.29 17.38
CA ALA A 802 34.49 -51.80 18.37
C ALA A 802 34.63 -51.33 19.83
N GLY A 803 33.49 -50.88 20.36
CA GLY A 803 33.17 -50.86 21.77
C GLY A 803 31.66 -50.71 21.98
N ASP A 804 30.97 -51.86 22.07
CA ASP A 804 29.76 -52.21 22.86
C ASP A 804 28.82 -51.06 23.35
N LYS A 805 27.49 -51.16 23.37
CA LYS A 805 26.48 -52.18 23.01
C LYS A 805 25.12 -51.62 23.48
N GLU A 806 24.03 -52.01 22.80
CA GLU A 806 22.63 -52.10 23.31
C GLU A 806 21.89 -50.78 23.63
N GLN A 807 20.59 -50.56 23.37
CA GLN A 807 19.40 -51.35 22.98
C GLN A 807 18.28 -50.27 22.76
N PHE A 808 17.45 -50.23 21.71
CA PHE A 808 16.10 -50.85 21.58
C PHE A 808 15.48 -50.37 20.25
N ARG A 809 15.17 -51.29 19.30
CA ARG A 809 13.83 -51.72 18.76
C ARG A 809 12.97 -50.63 18.09
N GLU A 810 12.70 -50.71 16.77
CA GLU A 810 11.61 -51.48 16.08
C GLU A 810 10.22 -51.05 16.58
N GLU A 811 9.21 -50.63 15.80
CA GLU A 811 8.70 -50.91 14.44
C GLU A 811 7.75 -49.73 14.08
N GLU A 812 7.75 -49.19 12.86
CA GLU A 812 6.84 -49.54 11.75
C GLU A 812 5.33 -49.29 11.98
N GLU A 813 4.78 -48.34 11.18
CA GLU A 813 3.57 -48.44 10.32
C GLU A 813 2.73 -47.14 10.33
N GLY A 814 2.61 -46.50 9.15
CA GLY A 814 1.63 -45.45 8.86
C GLY A 814 2.14 -44.34 7.95
#